data_AF-A0A831WLU7-F1
#
_entry.id   AF-A0A831WLU7-F1
#
_cell.length_a   1.000
_cell.length_b   1.000
_cell.length_c   1.000
_cell.angle_alpha   90.00
_cell.angle_beta   90.00
_cell.angle_gamma   90.00
#
_symmetry.space_group_name_H-M   'P 1'
#
loop_
_entity.id
_entity.type
_entity.pdbx_description
1 polymer ?
#
loop_
_entity_poly.entity_id
_entity_poly.type
_entity_poly.pdbx_seq_one_letter_code
_entity_poly.pdbx_strand_id
1 'polypeptide(L)'
;MNKIEYVGAVSLVMIMLLSSALPAVTADSNIRENVKGYNKGVSWKPVVPLKKVTFVNFDENSYVDDYAYLASIPTTVFYDKDAGRLFSYPLLFYQDPYPVKEDKERSLNARQGIDYFMEDWMSYCNGRLDGMTLINVDKDKVKQWPSRKVTEIKGDDPYSIAAEIALNDWSYSDKAVVAVIEKEFKEPNFELSGRIDGTVPEKKIKTVHFEVPQTNQLNPIYNSFEVPDGYKYLRARVWYPCFYLHVAFGAFQSLANISIPSGDKDLQLYCKYNDDWMEASAVAGWNQKFGMDIDITETYVYKNGDWRVAVTDIPTKGITVGRYGSFIDVLRNFRRVIYQVDVDMYPGVVVPIEDKPPYGCRNVTLKLTWDNPNIRLGFSLIGPSNEEVLSEFNESREGYQEMHLDQLGECLPGEHYSICVYSKDDLNQPVNFKVEYSWKQGITKEKGDAFASATEASVLASVLNAPLLYASSDKIPDYTREVIQKLGVKNIYLVDIDGNLKSDVLNEFKGIAKVKRYTVLKDVYDAIRDKTGSNDVVFTTIDPWTYWYVAELKPAGEYPGALFIGPAAYIAAHHGTPVLIVDMHPELSSAIVWHNEFWKRAAVDPVENEPSVAEMYLTGKRVYSFLEKYGFDQKGREKIVSVADQYDIGPSWDRMFVGLAVPGKFLFSPVDTSYWIARNVFYPALIFVNPAMNPNGVNLINGSKSIRRKVFAHGAHGLKIVKDSGEEIFEYPVHLTFASYQYR
;
A
#
# COMPACT_ATOMS: atom_id res chain seq x y z
N MET A 1 62.77 -44.49 24.37
CA MET A 1 61.56 -44.47 23.51
C MET A 1 61.80 -45.37 22.31
N ASN A 2 61.04 -46.44 22.22
CA ASN A 2 61.26 -47.50 21.24
C ASN A 2 60.69 -47.08 19.87
N LYS A 3 61.34 -47.46 18.77
CA LYS A 3 60.93 -47.11 17.38
C LYS A 3 59.46 -47.46 17.06
N ILE A 4 58.90 -48.42 17.79
CA ILE A 4 57.51 -48.90 17.65
C ILE A 4 56.51 -47.92 18.29
N GLU A 5 56.87 -47.23 19.38
CA GLU A 5 56.00 -46.25 20.05
C GLU A 5 55.85 -44.96 19.22
N TYR A 6 56.92 -44.55 18.51
CA TYR A 6 56.90 -43.37 17.66
C TYR A 6 56.05 -43.58 16.40
N VAL A 7 56.09 -44.77 15.80
CA VAL A 7 55.25 -45.12 14.63
C VAL A 7 53.78 -45.25 15.03
N GLY A 8 53.49 -45.78 16.22
CA GLY A 8 52.13 -45.84 16.77
C GLY A 8 51.54 -44.45 17.04
N ALA A 9 52.32 -43.54 17.64
CA ALA A 9 51.89 -42.17 17.93
C ALA A 9 51.63 -41.34 16.66
N VAL A 10 52.51 -41.43 15.66
CA VAL A 10 52.34 -40.71 14.39
C VAL A 10 51.14 -41.24 13.60
N SER A 11 50.88 -42.55 13.65
CA SER A 11 49.71 -43.15 12.99
C SER A 11 48.40 -42.73 13.66
N LEU A 12 48.37 -42.62 14.99
CA LEU A 12 47.20 -42.14 15.73
C LEU A 12 46.89 -40.67 15.43
N VAL A 13 47.92 -39.82 15.36
CA VAL A 13 47.77 -38.39 15.02
C VAL A 13 47.29 -38.21 13.57
N MET A 14 47.81 -39.02 12.63
CA MET A 14 47.33 -39.02 11.24
C MET A 14 45.89 -39.52 11.11
N ILE A 15 45.49 -40.55 11.86
CA ILE A 15 44.11 -41.04 11.89
C ILE A 15 43.17 -40.00 12.52
N MET A 16 43.60 -39.30 13.58
CA MET A 16 42.83 -38.19 14.16
C MET A 16 42.69 -37.01 13.20
N LEU A 17 43.75 -36.63 12.47
CA LEU A 17 43.72 -35.58 11.44
C LEU A 17 42.88 -35.96 10.20
N LEU A 18 42.87 -37.24 9.82
CA LEU A 18 42.03 -37.74 8.73
C LEU A 18 40.56 -37.84 9.17
N SER A 19 40.29 -38.19 10.44
CA SER A 19 38.93 -38.25 11.01
C SER A 19 38.27 -36.89 11.24
N SER A 20 39.05 -35.80 11.31
CA SER A 20 38.54 -34.42 11.37
C SER A 20 38.36 -33.78 9.99
N ALA A 21 39.11 -34.24 8.98
CA ALA A 21 38.96 -33.77 7.59
C ALA A 21 37.81 -34.47 6.84
N LEU A 22 37.51 -35.74 7.14
CA LEU A 22 36.48 -36.50 6.44
C LEU A 22 35.03 -36.00 6.68
N PRO A 23 34.60 -35.62 7.90
CA PRO A 23 33.24 -35.08 8.13
C PRO A 23 33.05 -33.71 7.49
N ALA A 24 34.10 -32.86 7.44
CA ALA A 24 33.99 -31.52 6.88
C ALA A 24 33.84 -31.53 5.35
N VAL A 25 34.60 -32.40 4.66
CA VAL A 25 34.56 -32.52 3.19
C VAL A 25 33.33 -33.32 2.71
N THR A 26 32.84 -34.27 3.50
CA THR A 26 31.62 -35.04 3.17
C THR A 26 30.32 -34.35 3.60
N ALA A 27 30.32 -33.51 4.64
CA ALA A 27 29.16 -32.67 4.98
C ALA A 27 28.95 -31.52 3.98
N ASP A 28 30.02 -30.85 3.53
CA ASP A 28 29.95 -29.75 2.56
C ASP A 28 29.47 -30.24 1.18
N SER A 29 29.84 -31.47 0.77
CA SER A 29 29.34 -32.07 -0.48
C SER A 29 27.90 -32.62 -0.37
N ASN A 30 27.51 -33.22 0.77
CA ASN A 30 26.16 -33.78 0.93
C ASN A 30 25.05 -32.73 1.15
N ILE A 31 25.34 -31.57 1.74
CA ILE A 31 24.34 -30.49 1.91
C ILE A 31 24.08 -29.76 0.58
N ARG A 32 25.12 -29.60 -0.25
CA ARG A 32 25.04 -28.91 -1.54
C ARG A 32 24.08 -29.60 -2.51
N GLU A 33 24.06 -30.93 -2.58
CA GLU A 33 23.18 -31.70 -3.47
C GLU A 33 21.78 -32.00 -2.90
N ASN A 34 21.61 -32.10 -1.58
CA ASN A 34 20.36 -32.60 -0.98
C ASN A 34 19.35 -31.53 -0.53
N VAL A 35 19.74 -30.28 -0.29
CA VAL A 35 18.81 -29.23 0.22
C VAL A 35 18.54 -28.16 -0.85
N LYS A 36 17.72 -28.50 -1.85
CA LYS A 36 17.48 -27.64 -3.02
C LYS A 36 16.67 -26.37 -2.72
N GLY A 37 15.85 -26.38 -1.66
CA GLY A 37 14.87 -25.32 -1.41
C GLY A 37 13.72 -25.32 -2.42
N TYR A 38 12.69 -24.51 -2.17
CA TYR A 38 11.62 -24.31 -3.15
C TYR A 38 11.98 -23.19 -4.13
N ASN A 39 11.56 -23.34 -5.38
CA ASN A 39 11.77 -22.35 -6.46
C ASN A 39 10.46 -21.75 -6.99
N LYS A 40 9.32 -22.10 -6.39
CA LYS A 40 8.00 -21.57 -6.71
C LYS A 40 7.55 -20.67 -5.57
N GLY A 41 8.00 -19.41 -5.56
CA GLY A 41 7.67 -18.42 -4.55
C GLY A 41 7.97 -17.01 -5.05
N VAL A 42 7.87 -16.03 -4.17
CA VAL A 42 8.12 -14.62 -4.51
C VAL A 42 9.62 -14.30 -4.65
N SER A 43 10.50 -15.17 -4.14
CA SER A 43 11.90 -14.83 -3.98
C SER A 43 12.74 -14.86 -5.26
N TRP A 44 13.75 -13.99 -5.36
CA TRP A 44 14.66 -13.89 -6.52
C TRP A 44 15.62 -15.09 -6.68
N LYS A 45 15.74 -15.93 -5.63
CA LYS A 45 16.46 -17.21 -5.64
C LYS A 45 15.67 -18.29 -4.90
N PRO A 46 15.99 -19.58 -5.14
CA PRO A 46 15.40 -20.68 -4.37
C PRO A 46 15.60 -20.48 -2.87
N VAL A 47 14.56 -20.74 -2.08
CA VAL A 47 14.58 -20.54 -0.62
C VAL A 47 14.67 -21.89 0.09
N VAL A 48 15.59 -21.98 1.03
CA VAL A 48 15.71 -23.06 2.00
C VAL A 48 15.17 -22.56 3.36
N PRO A 49 13.98 -23.01 3.77
CA PRO A 49 13.42 -22.61 5.06
C PRO A 49 14.18 -23.28 6.21
N LEU A 50 14.68 -22.49 7.14
CA LEU A 50 15.28 -22.98 8.39
C LEU A 50 14.19 -23.10 9.46
N LYS A 51 14.22 -24.14 10.29
CA LYS A 51 13.23 -24.35 11.37
C LYS A 51 13.47 -23.40 12.57
N LYS A 52 13.57 -22.11 12.30
CA LYS A 52 13.85 -21.05 13.27
C LYS A 52 12.74 -20.01 13.28
N VAL A 53 12.76 -19.08 14.24
CA VAL A 53 11.96 -17.85 14.24
C VAL A 53 12.72 -16.75 14.99
N THR A 54 12.62 -15.51 14.53
CA THR A 54 13.02 -14.32 15.32
C THR A 54 11.78 -13.52 15.66
N PHE A 55 11.63 -13.17 16.94
CA PHE A 55 10.63 -12.22 17.42
C PHE A 55 11.30 -10.94 17.88
N VAL A 56 10.77 -9.81 17.43
CA VAL A 56 11.12 -8.46 17.91
C VAL A 56 9.92 -7.90 18.66
N ASN A 57 10.09 -7.46 19.91
CA ASN A 57 8.98 -6.88 20.66
C ASN A 57 8.53 -5.57 20.01
N PHE A 58 7.28 -5.51 19.55
CA PHE A 58 6.69 -4.32 18.98
C PHE A 58 6.59 -3.20 20.02
N ASP A 59 6.99 -1.98 19.65
CA ASP A 59 6.90 -0.79 20.48
C ASP A 59 6.27 0.37 19.70
N GLU A 60 4.99 0.61 19.97
CA GLU A 60 4.22 1.68 19.34
C GLU A 60 4.74 3.12 19.59
N ASN A 61 5.72 3.31 20.48
CA ASN A 61 6.24 4.62 20.90
C ASN A 61 7.73 4.81 20.62
N SER A 62 8.43 3.82 20.08
CA SER A 62 9.88 3.86 19.86
C SER A 62 10.24 3.29 18.49
N TYR A 63 11.40 3.67 17.94
CA TYR A 63 11.95 3.08 16.72
C TYR A 63 13.01 2.00 16.99
N VAL A 64 13.23 1.65 18.27
CA VAL A 64 14.24 0.67 18.66
C VAL A 64 13.91 -0.71 18.10
N ASP A 65 12.63 -1.09 18.07
CA ASP A 65 12.14 -2.33 17.49
C ASP A 65 12.25 -2.32 15.96
N ASP A 66 11.96 -1.21 15.28
CA ASP A 66 12.20 -1.07 13.83
C ASP A 66 13.67 -1.30 13.47
N TYR A 67 14.60 -0.63 14.14
CA TYR A 67 16.04 -0.81 13.90
C TYR A 67 16.50 -2.23 14.26
N ALA A 68 15.93 -2.85 15.29
CA ALA A 68 16.22 -4.24 15.66
C ALA A 68 15.68 -5.23 14.61
N TYR A 69 14.48 -4.96 14.07
CA TYR A 69 13.88 -5.73 12.99
C TYR A 69 14.75 -5.65 11.73
N LEU A 70 15.14 -4.44 11.31
CA LEU A 70 16.06 -4.21 10.19
C LEU A 70 17.41 -4.92 10.38
N ALA A 71 18.02 -4.83 11.57
CA ALA A 71 19.27 -5.51 11.90
C ALA A 71 19.15 -7.04 11.86
N SER A 72 17.94 -7.58 12.05
CA SER A 72 17.67 -9.02 11.99
C SER A 72 17.47 -9.54 10.57
N ILE A 73 17.17 -8.69 9.58
CA ILE A 73 16.95 -9.12 8.19
C ILE A 73 18.12 -9.95 7.63
N PRO A 74 19.40 -9.53 7.72
CA PRO A 74 20.50 -10.34 7.20
C PRO A 74 20.74 -11.65 7.97
N THR A 75 20.09 -11.88 9.12
CA THR A 75 20.12 -13.19 9.81
C THR A 75 18.95 -14.07 9.41
N THR A 76 17.80 -13.48 9.10
CA THR A 76 16.55 -14.19 8.78
C THR A 76 16.31 -14.42 7.30
N VAL A 77 16.99 -13.69 6.42
CA VAL A 77 17.06 -13.94 4.98
C VAL A 77 18.43 -13.52 4.47
N PHE A 78 19.22 -14.46 3.96
CA PHE A 78 20.54 -14.16 3.43
C PHE A 78 20.90 -15.02 2.24
N TYR A 79 21.64 -14.41 1.31
CA TYR A 79 22.07 -15.06 0.09
C TYR A 79 23.40 -15.80 0.26
N ASP A 80 23.34 -17.12 0.18
CA ASP A 80 24.54 -17.93 0.05
C ASP A 80 24.94 -18.00 -1.43
N LYS A 81 25.98 -17.24 -1.77
CA LYS A 81 26.52 -17.17 -3.14
C LYS A 81 27.10 -18.51 -3.60
N ASP A 82 27.73 -19.27 -2.71
CA ASP A 82 28.37 -20.54 -3.07
C ASP A 82 27.32 -21.60 -3.36
N ALA A 83 26.23 -21.58 -2.60
CA ALA A 83 25.12 -22.52 -2.74
C ALA A 83 24.02 -22.03 -3.71
N GLY A 84 24.08 -20.77 -4.16
CA GLY A 84 23.16 -20.15 -5.12
C GLY A 84 21.71 -20.04 -4.63
N ARG A 85 21.50 -19.89 -3.32
CA ARG A 85 20.18 -20.00 -2.66
C ARG A 85 20.04 -19.01 -1.50
N LEU A 86 18.80 -18.69 -1.15
CA LEU A 86 18.47 -17.96 0.07
C LEU A 86 18.24 -18.95 1.20
N PHE A 87 18.84 -18.72 2.35
CA PHE A 87 18.41 -19.33 3.60
C PHE A 87 17.50 -18.35 4.30
N SER A 88 16.35 -18.83 4.76
CA SER A 88 15.39 -17.92 5.39
C SER A 88 14.50 -18.58 6.44
N TYR A 89 14.04 -17.81 7.39
CA TYR A 89 13.02 -18.19 8.37
C TYR A 89 12.22 -16.95 8.81
N PRO A 90 11.07 -17.13 9.50
CA PRO A 90 10.20 -16.02 9.86
C PRO A 90 10.87 -15.00 10.78
N LEU A 91 10.73 -13.73 10.42
CA LEU A 91 11.03 -12.56 11.22
C LEU A 91 9.71 -11.86 11.53
N LEU A 92 9.33 -11.80 12.80
CA LEU A 92 8.02 -11.35 13.24
C LEU A 92 8.14 -10.26 14.29
N PHE A 93 7.25 -9.27 14.24
CA PHE A 93 6.97 -8.50 15.43
C PHE A 93 6.15 -9.35 16.40
N TYR A 94 6.44 -9.21 17.68
CA TYR A 94 5.68 -9.80 18.77
C TYR A 94 4.85 -8.73 19.44
N GLN A 95 3.55 -8.99 19.59
CA GLN A 95 2.61 -8.17 20.34
C GLN A 95 1.99 -9.02 21.46
N ASP A 96 1.82 -8.43 22.65
CA ASP A 96 0.99 -9.04 23.68
C ASP A 96 -0.49 -9.09 23.24
N PRO A 97 -1.29 -10.03 23.76
CA PRO A 97 -2.71 -10.08 23.47
C PRO A 97 -3.37 -8.73 23.82
N TYR A 98 -4.00 -8.09 22.84
CA TYR A 98 -4.72 -6.84 23.08
C TYR A 98 -6.05 -7.15 23.80
N PRO A 99 -6.37 -6.48 24.92
CA PRO A 99 -7.58 -6.74 25.70
C PRO A 99 -8.80 -6.07 25.03
N VAL A 100 -9.28 -6.66 23.93
CA VAL A 100 -10.47 -6.20 23.19
C VAL A 100 -11.69 -6.12 24.13
N LYS A 101 -12.19 -4.91 24.37
CA LYS A 101 -13.41 -4.65 25.16
C LYS A 101 -14.64 -4.54 24.28
N GLU A 102 -14.49 -3.96 23.10
CA GLU A 102 -15.55 -3.76 22.11
C GLU A 102 -15.15 -4.37 20.76
N ASP A 103 -16.13 -4.90 20.02
CA ASP A 103 -15.88 -5.56 18.72
C ASP A 103 -15.19 -4.65 17.69
N LYS A 104 -15.34 -3.33 17.83
CA LYS A 104 -14.68 -2.33 16.99
C LYS A 104 -13.16 -2.29 17.17
N GLU A 105 -12.62 -2.75 18.30
CA GLU A 105 -11.19 -2.74 18.61
C GLU A 105 -10.42 -3.94 18.02
N ARG A 106 -11.10 -4.83 17.29
CA ARG A 106 -10.48 -6.06 16.76
C ARG A 106 -9.29 -5.80 15.84
N SER A 107 -9.28 -4.68 15.12
CA SER A 107 -8.17 -4.22 14.27
C SER A 107 -6.88 -3.94 15.04
N LEU A 108 -6.95 -3.78 16.38
CA LEU A 108 -5.79 -3.52 17.25
C LEU A 108 -5.15 -4.81 17.79
N ASN A 109 -5.75 -5.97 17.57
CA ASN A 109 -5.31 -7.26 18.12
C ASN A 109 -4.60 -8.13 17.06
N ALA A 110 -3.39 -7.73 16.66
CA ALA A 110 -2.60 -8.47 15.67
C ALA A 110 -2.07 -9.82 16.21
N ARG A 111 -2.06 -10.01 17.54
CA ARG A 111 -1.61 -11.25 18.19
C ARG A 111 -2.28 -12.52 17.64
N GLN A 112 -3.57 -12.47 17.31
CA GLN A 112 -4.27 -13.64 16.77
C GLN A 112 -3.64 -14.14 15.46
N GLY A 113 -3.22 -13.21 14.59
CA GLY A 113 -2.56 -13.56 13.34
C GLY A 113 -1.17 -14.17 13.53
N ILE A 114 -0.42 -13.72 14.55
CA ILE A 114 0.84 -14.36 14.95
C ILE A 114 0.58 -15.80 15.38
N ASP A 115 -0.41 -16.03 16.24
CA ASP A 115 -0.73 -17.37 16.75
C ASP A 115 -1.11 -18.32 15.62
N TYR A 116 -1.97 -17.89 14.68
CA TYR A 116 -2.33 -18.69 13.50
C TYR A 116 -1.16 -18.98 12.57
N PHE A 117 -0.29 -17.99 12.32
CA PHE A 117 0.90 -18.22 11.51
C PHE A 117 1.85 -19.21 12.20
N MET A 118 2.05 -19.06 13.50
CA MET A 118 2.94 -19.93 14.26
C MET A 118 2.41 -21.35 14.38
N GLU A 119 1.09 -21.57 14.38
CA GLU A 119 0.51 -22.93 14.29
C GLU A 119 0.98 -23.67 13.03
N ASP A 120 0.87 -23.02 11.86
CA ASP A 120 1.33 -23.56 10.58
C ASP A 120 2.85 -23.78 10.59
N TRP A 121 3.61 -22.80 11.10
CA TRP A 121 5.06 -22.85 11.13
C TRP A 121 5.60 -23.93 12.07
N MET A 122 5.00 -24.08 13.25
CA MET A 122 5.33 -25.14 14.19
C MET A 122 5.01 -26.51 13.59
N SER A 123 3.90 -26.64 12.85
CA SER A 123 3.56 -27.86 12.12
C SER A 123 4.63 -28.20 11.08
N TYR A 124 5.08 -27.24 10.28
CA TYR A 124 6.23 -27.41 9.37
C TYR A 124 7.52 -27.82 10.10
N CYS A 125 7.72 -27.31 11.32
CA CYS A 125 8.87 -27.64 12.15
C CYS A 125 8.75 -29.02 12.83
N ASN A 126 7.66 -29.77 12.66
CA ASN A 126 7.33 -31.00 13.39
C ASN A 126 7.15 -30.76 14.90
N GLY A 127 6.47 -29.68 15.25
CA GLY A 127 6.10 -29.32 16.62
C GLY A 127 7.23 -28.76 17.48
N ARG A 128 8.44 -28.56 16.94
CA ARG A 128 9.56 -27.95 17.69
C ARG A 128 10.57 -27.25 16.77
N LEU A 129 10.92 -26.02 17.13
CA LEU A 129 11.93 -25.21 16.43
C LEU A 129 13.35 -25.67 16.75
N ASP A 130 14.27 -25.50 15.80
CA ASP A 130 15.71 -25.65 16.01
C ASP A 130 16.31 -24.43 16.73
N GLY A 131 15.74 -23.23 16.53
CA GLY A 131 16.19 -22.01 17.19
C GLY A 131 15.10 -20.94 17.28
N MET A 132 15.13 -20.16 18.35
CA MET A 132 14.25 -19.02 18.56
C MET A 132 15.08 -17.86 19.09
N THR A 133 15.07 -16.73 18.40
CA THR A 133 15.72 -15.50 18.85
C THR A 133 14.64 -14.53 19.33
N LEU A 134 14.81 -14.00 20.53
CA LEU A 134 13.89 -13.09 21.20
C LEU A 134 14.60 -11.77 21.43
N ILE A 135 14.16 -10.71 20.76
CA ILE A 135 14.72 -9.37 20.89
C ILE A 135 13.71 -8.52 21.66
N ASN A 136 14.06 -8.18 22.89
CA ASN A 136 13.19 -7.50 23.86
C ASN A 136 11.86 -8.23 24.17
N VAL A 137 11.71 -9.50 23.76
CA VAL A 137 10.56 -10.35 24.10
C VAL A 137 10.91 -11.21 25.31
N ASP A 138 10.07 -11.20 26.33
CA ASP A 138 10.20 -12.12 27.46
C ASP A 138 9.91 -13.56 27.01
N LYS A 139 10.86 -14.47 27.24
CA LYS A 139 10.72 -15.90 26.93
C LYS A 139 9.48 -16.54 27.54
N ASP A 140 8.99 -16.01 28.66
CA ASP A 140 7.82 -16.56 29.34
C ASP A 140 6.54 -16.36 28.53
N LYS A 141 6.52 -15.39 27.60
CA LYS A 141 5.40 -15.06 26.72
C LYS A 141 5.27 -15.96 25.48
N VAL A 142 6.29 -16.76 25.19
CA VAL A 142 6.40 -17.59 23.97
C VAL A 142 6.54 -19.09 24.27
N LYS A 143 6.28 -19.52 25.51
CA LYS A 143 6.41 -20.92 25.98
C LYS A 143 5.60 -21.93 25.16
N GLN A 144 4.51 -21.49 24.54
CA GLN A 144 3.67 -22.32 23.67
C GLN A 144 4.38 -22.80 22.40
N TRP A 145 5.49 -22.17 22.00
CA TRP A 145 6.27 -22.54 20.82
C TRP A 145 7.64 -23.11 21.24
N PRO A 146 7.75 -24.42 21.49
CA PRO A 146 9.00 -25.01 21.96
C PRO A 146 10.14 -24.88 20.94
N SER A 147 11.33 -24.54 21.43
CA SER A 147 12.57 -24.46 20.65
C SER A 147 13.71 -25.21 21.33
N ARG A 148 14.62 -25.80 20.55
CA ARG A 148 15.85 -26.46 21.06
C ARG A 148 16.83 -25.45 21.65
N LYS A 149 16.93 -24.26 21.04
CA LYS A 149 17.78 -23.16 21.49
C LYS A 149 16.94 -21.89 21.54
N VAL A 150 16.95 -21.19 22.66
CA VAL A 150 16.37 -19.85 22.81
C VAL A 150 17.51 -18.88 23.09
N THR A 151 17.64 -17.85 22.27
CA THR A 151 18.57 -16.72 22.47
C THR A 151 17.75 -15.50 22.86
N GLU A 152 18.07 -14.87 24.00
CA GLU A 152 17.47 -13.59 24.44
C GLU A 152 18.48 -12.46 24.18
N ILE A 153 18.07 -11.44 23.43
CA ILE A 153 18.81 -10.18 23.22
C ILE A 153 17.97 -9.07 23.86
N LYS A 154 18.57 -8.28 24.75
CA LYS A 154 17.87 -7.24 25.51
C LYS A 154 18.63 -5.93 25.42
N GLY A 155 17.96 -4.87 25.01
CA GLY A 155 18.56 -3.54 24.92
C GLY A 155 17.52 -2.47 24.61
N ASP A 156 17.87 -1.23 24.92
CA ASP A 156 17.10 -0.01 24.62
C ASP A 156 17.86 0.91 23.64
N ASP A 157 18.88 0.35 22.99
CA ASP A 157 19.82 1.06 22.14
C ASP A 157 20.04 0.28 20.83
N PRO A 158 19.73 0.87 19.67
CA PRO A 158 19.82 0.15 18.40
C PRO A 158 21.25 -0.30 18.08
N TYR A 159 22.28 0.44 18.51
CA TYR A 159 23.67 0.11 18.25
C TYR A 159 24.11 -1.18 18.96
N SER A 160 23.77 -1.33 20.24
CA SER A 160 24.08 -2.53 21.02
C SER A 160 23.28 -3.74 20.55
N ILE A 161 22.00 -3.57 20.26
CA ILE A 161 21.14 -4.66 19.75
C ILE A 161 21.68 -5.20 18.42
N ALA A 162 22.01 -4.33 17.47
CA ALA A 162 22.59 -4.75 16.18
C ALA A 162 23.92 -5.49 16.37
N ALA A 163 24.76 -5.03 17.31
CA ALA A 163 26.01 -5.69 17.66
C ALA A 163 25.79 -7.10 18.24
N GLU A 164 24.82 -7.28 19.15
CA GLU A 164 24.49 -8.58 19.72
C GLU A 164 23.90 -9.55 18.69
N ILE A 165 23.02 -9.06 17.79
CA ILE A 165 22.52 -9.84 16.65
C ILE A 165 23.69 -10.32 15.79
N ALA A 166 24.61 -9.43 15.43
CA ALA A 166 25.76 -9.75 14.61
C ALA A 166 26.68 -10.81 15.26
N LEU A 167 26.97 -10.69 16.56
CA LEU A 167 27.81 -11.66 17.26
C LEU A 167 27.11 -13.00 17.55
N ASN A 168 25.78 -13.03 17.56
CA ASN A 168 25.02 -14.27 17.71
C ASN A 168 25.09 -15.14 16.45
N ASP A 169 25.02 -14.54 15.26
CA ASP A 169 24.89 -15.30 13.99
C ASP A 169 26.19 -15.35 13.15
N TRP A 170 27.15 -14.45 13.36
CA TRP A 170 28.47 -14.51 12.73
C TRP A 170 29.59 -14.83 13.72
N SER A 171 30.43 -15.80 13.35
CA SER A 171 31.73 -16.03 14.01
C SER A 171 32.89 -15.34 13.27
N TYR A 172 32.68 -15.03 11.99
CA TYR A 172 33.61 -14.31 11.12
C TYR A 172 32.81 -13.66 9.98
N SER A 173 33.21 -12.46 9.56
CA SER A 173 32.73 -11.85 8.32
C SER A 173 33.79 -10.89 7.78
N ASP A 174 34.20 -11.06 6.53
CA ASP A 174 35.12 -10.14 5.87
C ASP A 174 34.45 -8.79 5.49
N LYS A 175 33.12 -8.73 5.60
CA LYS A 175 32.27 -7.59 5.25
C LYS A 175 31.36 -7.19 6.40
N ALA A 176 31.03 -5.92 6.49
CA ALA A 176 29.88 -5.43 7.25
C ALA A 176 29.16 -4.36 6.44
N VAL A 177 27.86 -4.25 6.62
CA VAL A 177 27.09 -3.08 6.20
C VAL A 177 26.87 -2.22 7.43
N VAL A 178 27.16 -0.93 7.33
CA VAL A 178 26.96 0.03 8.42
C VAL A 178 26.02 1.10 7.93
N ALA A 179 24.88 1.28 8.61
CA ALA A 179 23.98 2.40 8.35
C ALA A 179 24.22 3.53 9.35
N VAL A 180 24.18 4.77 8.85
CA VAL A 180 24.19 5.97 9.69
C VAL A 180 22.75 6.26 10.12
N ILE A 181 22.53 6.26 11.43
CA ILE A 181 21.21 6.47 12.05
C ILE A 181 21.34 7.48 13.20
N GLU A 182 20.23 7.93 13.76
CA GLU A 182 20.22 8.61 15.06
C GLU A 182 19.23 7.93 15.99
N LYS A 183 19.53 7.98 17.30
CA LYS A 183 18.63 7.45 18.33
C LYS A 183 17.49 8.43 18.63
N GLU A 184 17.80 9.70 18.61
CA GLU A 184 16.89 10.79 18.95
C GLU A 184 16.93 11.82 17.83
N PHE A 185 15.74 12.27 17.43
CA PHE A 185 15.58 13.31 16.42
C PHE A 185 15.01 14.55 17.07
N LYS A 186 15.41 15.72 16.58
CA LYS A 186 14.77 16.96 17.00
C LYS A 186 13.44 17.08 16.29
N GLU A 187 12.40 17.39 17.05
CA GLU A 187 11.11 17.73 16.46
C GLU A 187 11.26 18.97 15.56
N PRO A 188 10.70 18.94 14.34
CA PRO A 188 10.69 20.10 13.47
C PRO A 188 9.90 21.25 14.11
N ASN A 189 10.40 22.47 13.96
CA ASN A 189 9.71 23.70 14.39
C ASN A 189 9.39 24.61 13.19
N PHE A 190 9.18 24.00 12.02
CA PHE A 190 8.86 24.72 10.80
C PHE A 190 7.35 24.85 10.66
N GLU A 191 6.90 26.08 10.50
CA GLU A 191 5.53 26.45 10.15
C GLU A 191 5.59 27.55 9.11
N LEU A 192 4.81 27.40 8.04
CA LEU A 192 4.68 28.39 6.99
C LEU A 192 3.22 28.81 6.90
N SER A 193 3.01 30.11 6.68
CA SER A 193 1.71 30.64 6.31
C SER A 193 1.89 31.68 5.23
N GLY A 194 1.01 31.67 4.24
CA GLY A 194 1.07 32.55 3.10
C GLY A 194 -0.30 32.94 2.59
N ARG A 195 -0.30 33.74 1.54
CA ARG A 195 -1.51 34.30 0.93
C ARG A 195 -1.33 34.43 -0.57
N ILE A 196 -2.37 34.06 -1.30
CA ILE A 196 -2.54 34.32 -2.72
C ILE A 196 -3.72 35.26 -2.90
N ASP A 197 -3.55 36.25 -3.76
CA ASP A 197 -4.61 37.12 -4.25
C ASP A 197 -4.86 36.81 -5.73
N GLY A 198 -6.13 36.81 -6.13
CA GLY A 198 -6.50 36.56 -7.51
C GLY A 198 -7.86 37.13 -7.87
N THR A 199 -8.20 37.04 -9.15
CA THR A 199 -9.47 37.55 -9.69
C THR A 199 -10.03 36.54 -10.67
N VAL A 200 -11.29 36.15 -10.50
CA VAL A 200 -12.05 35.42 -11.54
C VAL A 200 -12.62 36.47 -12.50
N PRO A 201 -12.31 36.40 -13.82
CA PRO A 201 -12.74 37.42 -14.76
C PRO A 201 -14.25 37.39 -15.00
N GLU A 202 -14.80 38.52 -15.45
CA GLU A 202 -16.18 38.60 -15.95
C GLU A 202 -16.38 37.58 -17.07
N LYS A 203 -17.27 36.62 -16.83
CA LYS A 203 -17.53 35.54 -17.78
C LYS A 203 -18.81 34.79 -17.41
N LYS A 204 -19.57 34.42 -18.43
CA LYS A 204 -20.77 33.60 -18.29
C LYS A 204 -20.46 32.11 -18.39
N ILE A 205 -21.24 31.32 -17.68
CA ILE A 205 -21.29 29.86 -17.82
C ILE A 205 -21.66 29.55 -19.27
N LYS A 206 -20.97 28.57 -19.84
CA LYS A 206 -21.33 28.01 -21.15
C LYS A 206 -21.94 26.65 -20.94
N THR A 207 -23.05 26.38 -21.60
CA THR A 207 -23.66 25.05 -21.62
C THR A 207 -23.66 24.54 -23.05
N VAL A 208 -23.20 23.31 -23.24
CA VAL A 208 -23.41 22.55 -24.48
C VAL A 208 -24.39 21.43 -24.19
N HIS A 209 -25.28 21.18 -25.16
CA HIS A 209 -26.37 20.23 -25.02
C HIS A 209 -26.32 19.20 -26.15
N PHE A 210 -26.54 17.93 -25.81
CA PHE A 210 -26.64 16.83 -26.76
C PHE A 210 -27.87 15.97 -26.49
N GLU A 211 -28.46 15.46 -27.57
CA GLU A 211 -29.50 14.43 -27.53
C GLU A 211 -28.88 13.09 -27.95
N VAL A 212 -28.91 12.10 -27.06
CA VAL A 212 -28.35 10.77 -27.31
C VAL A 212 -29.46 9.73 -27.32
N PRO A 213 -29.67 9.01 -28.45
CA PRO A 213 -30.69 7.97 -28.49
C PRO A 213 -30.27 6.75 -27.67
N GLN A 214 -31.23 6.15 -26.97
CA GLN A 214 -31.06 4.85 -26.31
C GLN A 214 -30.69 3.75 -27.33
N THR A 215 -29.70 2.93 -27.00
CA THR A 215 -29.13 1.89 -27.88
C THR A 215 -29.35 0.46 -27.37
N ASN A 216 -29.50 0.28 -26.06
CA ASN A 216 -29.43 -0.96 -25.29
C ASN A 216 -28.16 -1.75 -25.62
N GLN A 217 -27.04 -1.06 -25.77
CA GLN A 217 -25.74 -1.62 -26.09
C GLN A 217 -24.67 -1.01 -25.20
N LEU A 218 -23.70 -1.85 -24.79
CA LEU A 218 -22.51 -1.45 -24.05
C LEU A 218 -21.51 -0.61 -24.87
N ASN A 219 -21.84 -0.27 -26.12
CA ASN A 219 -21.02 0.61 -26.93
C ASN A 219 -21.38 2.07 -26.61
N PRO A 220 -20.45 2.87 -26.04
CA PRO A 220 -20.70 4.27 -25.75
C PRO A 220 -20.98 5.09 -27.02
N ILE A 221 -21.92 6.04 -26.92
CA ILE A 221 -22.09 7.11 -27.91
C ILE A 221 -21.31 8.32 -27.43
N TYR A 222 -20.35 8.78 -28.24
CA TYR A 222 -19.52 9.94 -27.96
C TYR A 222 -20.03 11.20 -28.66
N ASN A 223 -20.07 12.30 -27.92
CA ASN A 223 -20.27 13.65 -28.45
C ASN A 223 -19.08 14.53 -28.10
N SER A 224 -18.52 15.22 -29.08
CA SER A 224 -17.35 16.08 -28.88
C SER A 224 -17.77 17.54 -28.67
N PHE A 225 -17.03 18.25 -27.83
CA PHE A 225 -17.16 19.68 -27.60
C PHE A 225 -15.80 20.30 -27.32
N GLU A 226 -15.73 21.62 -27.33
CA GLU A 226 -14.50 22.37 -27.04
C GLU A 226 -14.66 23.14 -25.73
N VAL A 227 -13.66 23.07 -24.86
CA VAL A 227 -13.56 23.84 -23.61
C VAL A 227 -12.62 25.03 -23.82
N PRO A 228 -13.15 26.26 -23.98
CA PRO A 228 -12.33 27.43 -24.26
C PRO A 228 -11.45 27.83 -23.07
N ASP A 229 -10.41 28.62 -23.33
CA ASP A 229 -9.59 29.23 -22.27
C ASP A 229 -10.45 30.00 -21.27
N GLY A 230 -10.04 29.98 -19.99
CA GLY A 230 -10.72 30.66 -18.87
C GLY A 230 -11.96 29.95 -18.34
N TYR A 231 -12.23 28.72 -18.78
CA TYR A 231 -13.11 27.76 -18.09
C TYR A 231 -12.24 26.70 -17.43
N LYS A 232 -12.48 26.44 -16.14
CA LYS A 232 -11.59 25.62 -15.31
C LYS A 232 -12.27 24.49 -14.54
N TYR A 233 -13.59 24.40 -14.62
CA TYR A 233 -14.34 23.31 -14.02
C TYR A 233 -15.53 22.93 -14.90
N LEU A 234 -15.87 21.65 -14.95
CA LEU A 234 -16.99 21.13 -15.74
C LEU A 234 -17.99 20.41 -14.85
N ARG A 235 -19.25 20.46 -15.26
CA ARG A 235 -20.30 19.57 -14.75
C ARG A 235 -21.04 18.98 -15.92
N ALA A 236 -21.08 17.66 -16.00
CA ALA A 236 -21.91 16.93 -16.95
C ALA A 236 -23.07 16.27 -16.22
N ARG A 237 -24.24 16.31 -16.86
CA ARG A 237 -25.47 15.72 -16.37
C ARG A 237 -26.13 14.98 -17.50
N VAL A 238 -26.54 13.74 -17.27
CA VAL A 238 -27.40 13.02 -18.22
C VAL A 238 -28.72 12.66 -17.56
N TRP A 239 -29.81 13.00 -18.24
CA TRP A 239 -31.17 12.78 -17.75
C TRP A 239 -32.11 12.49 -18.90
N TYR A 240 -33.32 12.04 -18.61
CA TYR A 240 -34.37 11.95 -19.62
C TYR A 240 -35.74 12.07 -18.98
N PRO A 241 -36.73 12.63 -19.69
CA PRO A 241 -38.08 12.71 -19.18
C PRO A 241 -38.69 11.31 -19.05
N CYS A 242 -39.13 10.95 -17.85
CA CYS A 242 -39.87 9.72 -17.58
C CYS A 242 -40.96 9.94 -16.54
N PHE A 243 -41.98 9.08 -16.55
CA PHE A 243 -42.86 8.90 -15.41
C PHE A 243 -42.21 7.92 -14.44
N TYR A 244 -41.95 8.37 -13.22
CA TYR A 244 -41.39 7.55 -12.15
C TYR A 244 -42.47 7.20 -11.12
N LEU A 245 -42.71 5.90 -10.93
CA LEU A 245 -43.66 5.39 -9.94
C LEU A 245 -42.91 4.62 -8.86
N HIS A 246 -42.97 5.14 -7.63
CA HIS A 246 -42.45 4.48 -6.44
C HIS A 246 -43.60 3.75 -5.72
N VAL A 247 -43.57 2.42 -5.73
CA VAL A 247 -44.62 1.61 -5.09
C VAL A 247 -44.07 0.99 -3.78
N ALA A 248 -44.45 1.59 -2.65
CA ALA A 248 -44.08 1.09 -1.32
C ALA A 248 -45.19 0.20 -0.74
N PHE A 249 -44.88 -1.07 -0.43
CA PHE A 249 -45.79 -1.96 0.29
C PHE A 249 -45.19 -2.37 1.65
N GLY A 250 -45.58 -1.67 2.72
CA GLY A 250 -45.27 -2.06 4.10
C GLY A 250 -43.75 -2.25 4.38
N ALA A 251 -43.42 -3.18 5.27
CA ALA A 251 -42.05 -3.44 5.75
C ALA A 251 -41.06 -3.97 4.67
N PHE A 252 -41.50 -4.12 3.42
CA PHE A 252 -40.66 -4.47 2.27
C PHE A 252 -40.59 -3.27 1.31
N GLN A 253 -39.77 -2.28 1.65
CA GLN A 253 -39.61 -1.02 0.93
C GLN A 253 -38.93 -1.14 -0.46
N SER A 254 -38.61 -2.34 -0.95
CA SER A 254 -37.78 -2.55 -2.15
C SER A 254 -38.50 -3.09 -3.39
N LEU A 255 -39.84 -3.12 -3.44
CA LEU A 255 -40.52 -4.05 -4.35
C LEU A 255 -40.86 -3.58 -5.79
N ALA A 256 -40.74 -2.31 -6.17
CA ALA A 256 -40.58 -1.90 -7.59
C ALA A 256 -40.58 -0.37 -7.75
N ASN A 257 -39.47 0.17 -8.24
CA ASN A 257 -39.43 1.50 -8.84
C ASN A 257 -39.55 1.31 -10.36
N ILE A 258 -40.54 1.95 -10.98
CA ILE A 258 -40.83 1.79 -12.42
C ILE A 258 -40.67 3.15 -13.08
N SER A 259 -39.82 3.20 -14.11
CA SER A 259 -39.69 4.32 -15.03
C SER A 259 -40.37 4.00 -16.37
N ILE A 260 -41.14 4.93 -16.90
CA ILE A 260 -41.78 4.80 -18.22
C ILE A 260 -41.54 6.08 -19.04
N PRO A 261 -40.85 6.00 -20.18
CA PRO A 261 -40.07 4.85 -20.68
C PRO A 261 -38.86 4.52 -19.78
N SER A 262 -38.29 3.32 -19.89
CA SER A 262 -37.13 2.89 -19.10
C SER A 262 -35.83 3.04 -19.88
N GLY A 263 -34.81 3.61 -19.23
CA GLY A 263 -33.44 3.72 -19.69
C GLY A 263 -32.47 3.57 -18.52
N ASP A 264 -31.29 3.03 -18.80
CA ASP A 264 -30.24 2.77 -17.83
C ASP A 264 -28.91 3.16 -18.46
N LYS A 265 -28.29 4.22 -17.94
CA LYS A 265 -27.22 4.93 -18.60
C LYS A 265 -26.10 5.19 -17.61
N ASP A 266 -24.88 5.14 -18.12
CA ASP A 266 -23.69 5.63 -17.45
C ASP A 266 -23.17 6.85 -18.21
N LEU A 267 -22.58 7.79 -17.48
CA LEU A 267 -22.02 9.02 -18.03
C LEU A 267 -20.51 9.02 -17.83
N GLN A 268 -19.78 9.37 -18.90
CA GLN A 268 -18.34 9.56 -18.85
C GLN A 268 -17.93 10.87 -19.51
N LEU A 269 -16.91 11.52 -18.94
CA LEU A 269 -16.24 12.68 -19.51
C LEU A 269 -14.81 12.32 -19.90
N TYR A 270 -14.35 12.82 -21.04
CA TYR A 270 -12.99 12.63 -21.53
C TYR A 270 -12.34 13.94 -21.91
N CYS A 271 -11.09 14.11 -21.50
CA CYS A 271 -10.21 15.21 -21.88
C CYS A 271 -9.19 14.73 -22.91
N LYS A 272 -8.98 15.49 -24.00
CA LYS A 272 -7.86 15.26 -24.92
C LYS A 272 -6.56 15.70 -24.25
N TYR A 273 -5.79 14.75 -23.72
CA TYR A 273 -4.57 15.00 -22.97
C TYR A 273 -3.37 14.27 -23.61
N ASN A 274 -2.30 15.01 -23.93
CA ASN A 274 -1.13 14.50 -24.66
C ASN A 274 -1.47 13.68 -25.92
N ASP A 275 -2.35 14.22 -26.76
CA ASP A 275 -2.86 13.62 -28.01
C ASP A 275 -3.73 12.37 -27.87
N ASP A 276 -3.93 11.87 -26.65
CA ASP A 276 -4.81 10.77 -26.30
C ASP A 276 -6.09 11.23 -25.58
N TRP A 277 -7.06 10.33 -25.43
CA TRP A 277 -8.26 10.58 -24.64
C TRP A 277 -8.08 9.99 -23.25
N MET A 278 -8.07 10.86 -22.24
CA MET A 278 -8.06 10.49 -20.84
C MET A 278 -9.49 10.58 -20.30
N GLU A 279 -9.98 9.53 -19.65
CA GLU A 279 -11.24 9.61 -18.90
C GLU A 279 -11.05 10.53 -17.70
N ALA A 280 -11.77 11.66 -17.71
CA ALA A 280 -11.69 12.71 -16.70
C ALA A 280 -12.54 12.36 -15.49
N SER A 281 -13.76 11.86 -15.73
CA SER A 281 -14.67 11.44 -14.68
C SER A 281 -15.76 10.53 -15.23
N ALA A 282 -16.32 9.70 -14.36
CA ALA A 282 -17.41 8.79 -14.69
C ALA A 282 -18.41 8.72 -13.54
N VAL A 283 -19.66 8.39 -13.87
CA VAL A 283 -20.71 8.11 -12.89
C VAL A 283 -21.66 7.05 -13.45
N ALA A 284 -22.06 6.13 -12.58
CA ALA A 284 -22.98 5.03 -12.88
C ALA A 284 -24.02 4.93 -11.77
N GLY A 285 -25.07 5.75 -11.84
CA GLY A 285 -26.16 5.74 -10.87
C GLY A 285 -27.06 4.52 -11.04
N TRP A 286 -27.57 3.98 -9.92
CA TRP A 286 -28.62 2.95 -9.97
C TRP A 286 -29.97 3.60 -10.31
N ASN A 287 -30.10 3.98 -11.58
CA ASN A 287 -31.18 4.77 -12.16
C ASN A 287 -32.58 4.19 -11.91
N GLN A 288 -32.67 2.86 -11.92
CA GLN A 288 -33.90 2.15 -11.60
C GLN A 288 -34.36 2.36 -10.15
N LYS A 289 -33.44 2.52 -9.20
CA LYS A 289 -33.74 2.60 -7.77
C LYS A 289 -33.85 4.04 -7.26
N PHE A 290 -33.03 4.96 -7.76
CA PHE A 290 -32.88 6.30 -7.17
C PHE A 290 -33.35 7.45 -8.08
N GLY A 291 -33.87 7.13 -9.28
CA GLY A 291 -34.41 8.10 -10.22
C GLY A 291 -33.51 8.31 -11.44
N MET A 292 -34.04 8.98 -12.46
CA MET A 292 -33.41 9.04 -13.79
C MET A 292 -32.53 10.27 -14.04
N ASP A 293 -32.35 11.07 -13.00
CA ASP A 293 -31.64 12.35 -13.01
C ASP A 293 -30.59 12.40 -11.90
N ILE A 294 -29.80 11.33 -11.79
CA ILE A 294 -28.79 11.15 -10.74
C ILE A 294 -27.37 11.05 -11.30
N ASP A 295 -27.22 10.78 -12.61
CA ASP A 295 -25.93 10.71 -13.29
C ASP A 295 -25.42 12.13 -13.55
N ILE A 296 -24.77 12.67 -12.52
CA ILE A 296 -24.09 13.96 -12.53
C ILE A 296 -22.64 13.69 -12.17
N THR A 297 -21.73 14.23 -12.95
CA THR A 297 -20.30 14.17 -12.64
C THR A 297 -19.65 15.54 -12.87
N GLU A 298 -18.65 15.84 -12.05
CA GLU A 298 -17.91 17.10 -12.08
C GLU A 298 -16.41 16.81 -12.14
N THR A 299 -15.64 17.72 -12.73
CA THR A 299 -14.19 17.55 -12.88
C THR A 299 -13.48 18.86 -13.19
N TYR A 300 -12.25 19.00 -12.70
CA TYR A 300 -11.30 20.02 -13.14
C TYR A 300 -10.97 19.93 -14.64
N VAL A 301 -10.78 21.09 -15.28
CA VAL A 301 -10.34 21.16 -16.68
C VAL A 301 -8.81 21.00 -16.74
N TYR A 302 -8.35 19.76 -16.90
CA TYR A 302 -6.91 19.45 -17.02
C TYR A 302 -6.22 20.13 -18.20
N LYS A 303 -6.95 20.32 -19.31
CA LYS A 303 -6.47 20.99 -20.52
C LYS A 303 -7.63 21.63 -21.27
N ASN A 304 -7.45 22.87 -21.73
CA ASN A 304 -8.38 23.54 -22.62
C ASN A 304 -8.30 22.93 -24.05
N GLY A 305 -9.38 23.01 -24.81
CA GLY A 305 -9.48 22.43 -26.16
C GLY A 305 -10.48 21.27 -26.25
N ASP A 306 -10.10 20.18 -26.90
CA ASP A 306 -11.01 19.07 -27.25
C ASP A 306 -11.43 18.23 -26.04
N TRP A 307 -12.75 18.07 -25.87
CA TRP A 307 -13.37 17.21 -24.85
C TRP A 307 -14.47 16.34 -25.46
N ARG A 308 -14.81 15.25 -24.77
CA ARG A 308 -15.92 14.37 -25.14
C ARG A 308 -16.77 14.02 -23.93
N VAL A 309 -18.05 13.90 -24.17
CA VAL A 309 -18.99 13.25 -23.26
C VAL A 309 -19.45 11.94 -23.91
N ALA A 310 -19.50 10.87 -23.13
CA ALA A 310 -20.01 9.59 -23.57
C ALA A 310 -21.20 9.17 -22.71
N VAL A 311 -22.16 8.52 -23.37
CA VAL A 311 -23.27 7.85 -22.70
C VAL A 311 -23.23 6.39 -23.10
N THR A 312 -23.12 5.51 -22.11
CA THR A 312 -23.20 4.06 -22.28
C THR A 312 -24.56 3.58 -21.79
N ASP A 313 -25.28 2.82 -22.60
CA ASP A 313 -26.64 2.38 -22.27
C ASP A 313 -26.65 0.91 -21.87
N ILE A 314 -26.83 0.63 -20.58
CA ILE A 314 -26.73 -0.71 -20.04
C ILE A 314 -27.98 -1.53 -20.45
N PRO A 315 -27.82 -2.72 -21.06
CA PRO A 315 -28.95 -3.58 -21.35
C PRO A 315 -29.64 -4.03 -20.06
N THR A 316 -30.84 -3.51 -19.81
CA THR A 316 -31.66 -3.97 -18.68
C THR A 316 -32.22 -5.37 -18.97
N LYS A 317 -32.12 -6.29 -18.00
CA LYS A 317 -32.80 -7.59 -18.12
C LYS A 317 -34.32 -7.33 -18.16
N GLY A 318 -34.95 -7.65 -19.29
CA GLY A 318 -36.39 -7.54 -19.43
C GLY A 318 -37.12 -8.29 -18.32
N ILE A 319 -38.09 -7.62 -17.68
CA ILE A 319 -38.98 -8.25 -16.71
C ILE A 319 -39.73 -9.38 -17.39
N THR A 320 -39.54 -10.60 -16.92
CA THR A 320 -40.44 -11.72 -17.24
C THR A 320 -41.84 -11.43 -16.70
N VAL A 321 -42.71 -11.00 -17.62
CA VAL A 321 -44.18 -11.13 -17.67
C VAL A 321 -45.03 -10.22 -16.75
N GLY A 322 -45.71 -9.26 -17.39
CA GLY A 322 -46.93 -8.61 -16.92
C GLY A 322 -47.36 -7.48 -17.86
N ARG A 323 -48.34 -7.71 -18.74
CA ARG A 323 -48.85 -6.73 -19.73
C ARG A 323 -50.17 -6.15 -19.23
N TYR A 324 -50.28 -4.84 -19.05
CA TYR A 324 -51.54 -4.14 -18.75
C TYR A 324 -51.68 -2.88 -19.62
N GLY A 325 -52.82 -2.75 -20.32
CA GLY A 325 -53.14 -1.62 -21.20
C GLY A 325 -53.51 -2.03 -22.63
N SER A 326 -54.21 -1.15 -23.35
CA SER A 326 -54.64 -1.41 -24.73
C SER A 326 -53.48 -1.27 -25.73
N PHE A 327 -53.65 -1.81 -26.94
CA PHE A 327 -52.64 -1.74 -28.01
C PHE A 327 -52.28 -0.28 -28.38
N ILE A 328 -53.19 0.67 -28.15
CA ILE A 328 -52.99 2.12 -28.38
C ILE A 328 -52.18 2.77 -27.24
N ASP A 329 -52.32 2.30 -25.99
CA ASP A 329 -51.53 2.79 -24.85
C ASP A 329 -50.06 2.32 -24.92
N VAL A 330 -49.85 1.10 -25.42
CA VAL A 330 -48.51 0.59 -25.75
C VAL A 330 -47.91 1.35 -26.94
N LEU A 331 -48.69 1.71 -27.96
CA LEU A 331 -48.19 2.46 -29.12
C LEU A 331 -47.78 3.91 -28.79
N ARG A 332 -48.41 4.56 -27.80
CA ARG A 332 -48.03 5.92 -27.33
C ARG A 332 -46.76 5.93 -26.48
N ASN A 333 -46.41 4.83 -25.81
CA ASN A 333 -45.20 4.67 -24.98
C ASN A 333 -43.96 4.12 -25.73
N PHE A 334 -43.99 4.05 -27.07
CA PHE A 334 -43.07 3.19 -27.86
C PHE A 334 -41.97 3.91 -28.65
N ARG A 335 -41.70 5.20 -28.44
CA ARG A 335 -40.74 5.96 -29.28
C ARG A 335 -39.53 6.45 -28.50
N ARG A 336 -38.60 5.52 -28.23
CA ARG A 336 -37.16 5.65 -27.87
C ARG A 336 -36.82 6.69 -26.79
N VAL A 337 -36.21 6.25 -25.68
CA VAL A 337 -35.59 7.20 -24.73
C VAL A 337 -34.54 8.01 -25.48
N ILE A 338 -34.60 9.33 -25.34
CA ILE A 338 -33.56 10.26 -25.79
C ILE A 338 -32.97 10.87 -24.53
N TYR A 339 -31.74 10.48 -24.23
CA TYR A 339 -30.97 11.04 -23.14
C TYR A 339 -30.58 12.49 -23.48
N GLN A 340 -30.87 13.38 -22.54
CA GLN A 340 -30.51 14.78 -22.54
C GLN A 340 -29.17 14.88 -21.80
N VAL A 341 -28.14 15.34 -22.49
CA VAL A 341 -26.79 15.50 -21.93
C VAL A 341 -26.47 16.98 -21.91
N ASP A 342 -26.34 17.54 -20.71
CA ASP A 342 -25.95 18.93 -20.50
C ASP A 342 -24.53 18.95 -19.93
N VAL A 343 -23.65 19.75 -20.54
CA VAL A 343 -22.30 20.00 -20.02
C VAL A 343 -22.14 21.49 -19.77
N ASP A 344 -22.06 21.85 -18.49
CA ASP A 344 -21.82 23.19 -17.99
C ASP A 344 -20.32 23.43 -17.82
N MET A 345 -19.84 24.56 -18.34
CA MET A 345 -18.45 25.01 -18.25
C MET A 345 -18.39 26.22 -17.34
N TYR A 346 -17.68 26.10 -16.23
CA TYR A 346 -17.58 27.13 -15.21
C TYR A 346 -16.33 27.99 -15.39
N PRO A 347 -16.47 29.33 -15.40
CA PRO A 347 -15.34 30.24 -15.51
C PRO A 347 -14.46 30.13 -14.27
N GLY A 348 -13.15 30.24 -14.46
CA GLY A 348 -12.21 30.13 -13.36
C GLY A 348 -10.78 30.48 -13.76
N VAL A 349 -9.91 30.49 -12.75
CA VAL A 349 -8.48 30.76 -12.86
C VAL A 349 -7.69 29.76 -12.04
N VAL A 350 -6.45 29.52 -12.44
CA VAL A 350 -5.50 28.68 -11.70
C VAL A 350 -4.34 29.58 -11.30
N VAL A 351 -3.98 29.57 -10.02
CA VAL A 351 -2.89 30.39 -9.47
C VAL A 351 -1.91 29.48 -8.73
N PRO A 352 -0.60 29.56 -9.04
CA PRO A 352 0.41 28.75 -8.35
C PRO A 352 0.58 29.17 -6.89
N ILE A 353 0.92 28.20 -6.04
CA ILE A 353 1.46 28.45 -4.71
C ILE A 353 2.99 28.46 -4.83
N GLU A 354 3.60 29.64 -4.73
CA GLU A 354 5.05 29.80 -4.90
C GLU A 354 5.86 29.16 -3.76
N ASP A 355 5.28 29.09 -2.56
CA ASP A 355 5.87 28.41 -1.42
C ASP A 355 5.83 26.89 -1.64
N LYS A 356 6.96 26.23 -1.40
CA LYS A 356 7.09 24.78 -1.57
C LYS A 356 6.81 24.05 -0.26
N PRO A 357 6.05 22.94 -0.28
CA PRO A 357 5.94 22.05 0.86
C PRO A 357 7.34 21.55 1.28
N PRO A 358 7.69 21.60 2.59
CA PRO A 358 8.92 20.98 3.08
C PRO A 358 8.82 19.44 3.02
N TYR A 359 9.97 18.77 3.14
CA TYR A 359 10.00 17.33 3.45
C TYR A 359 9.12 17.04 4.68
N GLY A 360 8.21 16.06 4.59
CA GLY A 360 7.30 15.73 5.68
C GLY A 360 6.26 16.82 5.98
N CYS A 361 5.75 17.51 4.95
CA CYS A 361 4.72 18.55 5.12
C CYS A 361 3.42 17.98 5.71
N ARG A 362 2.92 18.58 6.79
CA ARG A 362 1.74 18.13 7.55
C ARG A 362 0.81 19.28 7.91
N ASN A 363 -0.42 18.94 8.30
CA ASN A 363 -1.45 19.87 8.80
C ASN A 363 -1.66 21.06 7.86
N VAL A 364 -2.12 20.75 6.65
CA VAL A 364 -2.28 21.75 5.60
C VAL A 364 -3.70 22.32 5.67
N THR A 365 -3.81 23.64 5.73
CA THR A 365 -5.09 24.35 5.69
C THR A 365 -5.06 25.35 4.55
N LEU A 366 -6.12 25.38 3.74
CA LEU A 366 -6.33 26.40 2.72
C LEU A 366 -7.72 26.99 2.85
N LYS A 367 -7.80 28.32 2.86
CA LYS A 367 -9.03 29.06 3.08
C LYS A 367 -9.25 30.09 1.99
N LEU A 368 -10.31 29.90 1.20
CA LEU A 368 -10.77 30.84 0.20
C LEU A 368 -11.77 31.84 0.79
N THR A 369 -11.58 33.12 0.51
CA THR A 369 -12.53 34.22 0.78
C THR A 369 -12.64 35.12 -0.45
N TRP A 370 -13.76 35.80 -0.64
CA TRP A 370 -13.96 36.70 -1.80
C TRP A 370 -14.84 37.90 -1.47
N ASP A 371 -14.78 38.93 -2.33
CA ASP A 371 -15.38 40.23 -2.08
C ASP A 371 -16.91 40.30 -2.29
N ASN A 372 -17.50 39.30 -2.97
CA ASN A 372 -18.94 39.22 -3.22
C ASN A 372 -19.57 37.91 -2.74
N PRO A 373 -20.07 37.83 -1.49
CA PRO A 373 -20.61 36.60 -0.90
C PRO A 373 -21.90 36.09 -1.56
N ASN A 374 -22.50 36.85 -2.49
CA ASN A 374 -23.65 36.40 -3.26
C ASN A 374 -23.27 35.51 -4.45
N ILE A 375 -21.99 35.46 -4.82
CA ILE A 375 -21.44 34.58 -5.84
C ILE A 375 -20.95 33.30 -5.19
N ARG A 376 -21.32 32.16 -5.77
CA ARG A 376 -20.83 30.84 -5.38
C ARG A 376 -19.54 30.55 -6.13
N LEU A 377 -18.44 30.56 -5.39
CA LEU A 377 -17.18 30.04 -5.85
C LEU A 377 -17.03 28.59 -5.40
N GLY A 378 -16.22 27.81 -6.10
CA GLY A 378 -15.60 26.56 -5.66
C GLY A 378 -14.08 26.71 -5.80
N PHE A 379 -13.31 25.89 -5.09
CA PHE A 379 -11.88 25.83 -5.31
C PHE A 379 -11.30 24.44 -5.11
N SER A 380 -10.27 24.16 -5.90
CA SER A 380 -9.58 22.88 -5.92
C SER A 380 -8.09 23.09 -5.71
N LEU A 381 -7.48 22.22 -4.92
CA LEU A 381 -6.03 22.06 -4.85
C LEU A 381 -5.57 21.17 -6.00
N ILE A 382 -4.69 21.68 -6.84
CA ILE A 382 -4.12 20.98 -7.99
C ILE A 382 -2.69 20.58 -7.65
N GLY A 383 -2.38 19.30 -7.77
CA GLY A 383 -1.07 18.73 -7.47
C GLY A 383 -0.07 18.90 -8.62
N PRO A 384 1.22 18.58 -8.38
CA PRO A 384 2.29 18.76 -9.36
C PRO A 384 2.16 17.93 -10.65
N SER A 385 1.41 16.83 -10.62
CA SER A 385 1.08 16.02 -11.82
C SER A 385 -0.13 16.57 -12.57
N ASN A 386 -0.65 17.74 -12.16
CA ASN A 386 -1.90 18.37 -12.62
C ASN A 386 -3.17 17.62 -12.19
N GLU A 387 -3.07 16.72 -11.20
CA GLU A 387 -4.17 16.01 -10.58
C GLU A 387 -4.99 16.93 -9.66
N GLU A 388 -6.30 16.73 -9.63
CA GLU A 388 -7.20 17.40 -8.69
C GLU A 388 -7.16 16.67 -7.34
N VAL A 389 -6.37 17.19 -6.39
CA VAL A 389 -6.10 16.53 -5.10
C VAL A 389 -7.34 16.52 -4.21
N LEU A 390 -7.96 17.70 -4.07
CA LEU A 390 -9.14 17.91 -3.24
C LEU A 390 -9.87 19.15 -3.73
N SER A 391 -11.20 19.10 -3.68
CA SER A 391 -12.07 20.20 -4.13
C SER A 391 -13.12 20.47 -3.09
N GLU A 392 -13.35 21.75 -2.83
CA GLU A 392 -14.39 22.24 -1.95
C GLU A 392 -15.35 23.14 -2.72
N PHE A 393 -16.63 22.96 -2.42
CA PHE A 393 -17.70 23.76 -2.98
C PHE A 393 -18.78 24.02 -1.93
N ASN A 394 -19.06 25.30 -1.64
CA ASN A 394 -20.11 25.68 -0.72
C ASN A 394 -21.45 25.90 -1.45
N GLU A 395 -22.43 25.06 -1.14
CA GLU A 395 -23.82 25.28 -1.56
C GLU A 395 -24.51 26.40 -0.77
N SER A 396 -23.99 26.74 0.41
CA SER A 396 -24.45 27.82 1.28
C SER A 396 -23.69 29.14 1.05
N ARG A 397 -24.29 30.26 1.46
CA ARG A 397 -23.75 31.62 1.23
C ARG A 397 -22.89 32.14 2.39
N GLU A 398 -22.07 31.29 3.00
CA GLU A 398 -21.25 31.69 4.16
C GLU A 398 -20.10 32.65 3.79
N GLY A 399 -19.78 32.82 2.50
CA GLY A 399 -18.79 33.79 2.03
C GLY A 399 -17.33 33.37 2.19
N TYR A 400 -17.07 32.12 2.55
CA TYR A 400 -15.76 31.49 2.56
C TYR A 400 -15.86 29.98 2.28
N GLN A 401 -14.72 29.37 1.99
CA GLN A 401 -14.54 27.92 1.91
C GLN A 401 -13.19 27.54 2.48
N GLU A 402 -13.08 26.31 2.99
CA GLU A 402 -11.89 25.85 3.67
C GLU A 402 -11.67 24.36 3.41
N MET A 403 -10.44 23.97 3.13
CA MET A 403 -10.01 22.58 3.02
C MET A 403 -8.89 22.30 4.00
N HIS A 404 -8.95 21.11 4.59
CA HIS A 404 -7.89 20.57 5.44
C HIS A 404 -7.37 19.27 4.82
N LEU A 405 -6.05 19.13 4.78
CA LEU A 405 -5.35 17.93 4.31
C LEU A 405 -4.31 17.54 5.36
N ASP A 406 -4.10 16.24 5.54
CA ASP A 406 -3.16 15.76 6.54
C ASP A 406 -1.72 16.03 6.10
N GLN A 407 -1.47 15.98 4.78
CA GLN A 407 -0.14 16.15 4.21
C GLN A 407 -0.11 16.69 2.79
N LEU A 408 1.06 17.22 2.40
CA LEU A 408 1.46 17.42 1.00
C LEU A 408 2.82 16.75 0.75
N GLY A 409 3.06 16.33 -0.48
CA GLY A 409 4.36 15.87 -0.94
C GLY A 409 5.26 16.99 -1.44
N GLU A 410 6.54 16.69 -1.58
CA GLU A 410 7.52 17.64 -2.12
C GLU A 410 7.33 17.87 -3.64
N CYS A 411 7.82 19.00 -4.13
CA CYS A 411 7.81 19.35 -5.55
C CYS A 411 9.22 19.28 -6.16
N LEU A 412 9.34 18.82 -7.41
CA LEU A 412 10.60 18.95 -8.14
C LEU A 412 10.95 20.44 -8.41
N PRO A 413 12.20 20.74 -8.80
CA PRO A 413 12.55 22.08 -9.29
C PRO A 413 11.66 22.51 -10.46
N GLY A 414 10.98 23.65 -10.33
CA GLY A 414 10.07 24.21 -11.33
C GLY A 414 8.60 23.80 -11.16
N GLU A 415 8.31 22.81 -10.32
CA GLU A 415 6.94 22.39 -9.99
C GLU A 415 6.41 23.12 -8.75
N HIS A 416 5.08 23.22 -8.67
CA HIS A 416 4.34 23.83 -7.57
C HIS A 416 2.95 23.18 -7.46
N TYR A 417 2.36 23.23 -6.27
CA TYR A 417 0.91 23.07 -6.13
C TYR A 417 0.22 24.33 -6.64
N SER A 418 -1.01 24.21 -7.11
CA SER A 418 -1.81 25.35 -7.58
C SER A 418 -3.19 25.34 -6.97
N ILE A 419 -3.84 26.51 -6.96
CA ILE A 419 -5.25 26.65 -6.59
C ILE A 419 -6.06 27.01 -7.83
N CYS A 420 -7.02 26.16 -8.16
CA CYS A 420 -8.08 26.47 -9.11
C CYS A 420 -9.22 27.14 -8.36
N VAL A 421 -9.61 28.35 -8.74
CA VAL A 421 -10.83 29.00 -8.24
C VAL A 421 -11.79 29.20 -9.40
N TYR A 422 -13.02 28.70 -9.25
CA TYR A 422 -14.04 28.73 -10.29
C TYR A 422 -15.39 29.21 -9.75
N SER A 423 -16.26 29.74 -10.62
CA SER A 423 -17.60 30.18 -10.24
C SER A 423 -18.68 29.30 -10.83
N LYS A 424 -19.63 28.86 -10.00
CA LYS A 424 -20.86 28.18 -10.43
C LYS A 424 -22.02 29.15 -10.71
N ASP A 425 -21.74 30.44 -10.85
CA ASP A 425 -22.68 31.49 -11.24
C ASP A 425 -22.17 32.29 -12.45
N ASP A 426 -23.08 32.94 -13.18
CA ASP A 426 -22.71 33.92 -14.21
C ASP A 426 -22.05 35.15 -13.57
N LEU A 427 -20.85 35.51 -14.03
CA LEU A 427 -20.15 36.69 -13.58
C LEU A 427 -20.36 37.84 -14.55
N ASN A 428 -21.08 38.87 -14.12
CA ASN A 428 -21.27 40.13 -14.87
C ASN A 428 -20.21 41.19 -14.51
N GLN A 429 -19.32 40.88 -13.57
CA GLN A 429 -18.16 41.69 -13.21
C GLN A 429 -17.08 40.75 -12.63
N PRO A 430 -15.79 41.11 -12.69
CA PRO A 430 -14.74 40.32 -12.04
C PRO A 430 -14.98 40.20 -10.53
N VAL A 431 -14.60 39.06 -9.94
CA VAL A 431 -14.70 38.79 -8.50
C VAL A 431 -13.30 38.57 -7.94
N ASN A 432 -12.89 39.39 -6.97
CA ASN A 432 -11.60 39.23 -6.32
C ASN A 432 -11.70 38.22 -5.19
N PHE A 433 -10.68 37.40 -5.07
CA PHE A 433 -10.57 36.41 -4.02
C PHE A 433 -9.20 36.44 -3.38
N LYS A 434 -9.15 35.84 -2.20
CA LYS A 434 -7.96 35.59 -1.41
C LYS A 434 -7.96 34.13 -0.98
N VAL A 435 -6.81 33.48 -1.11
CA VAL A 435 -6.55 32.17 -0.51
C VAL A 435 -5.48 32.33 0.55
N GLU A 436 -5.82 32.07 1.80
CA GLU A 436 -4.86 31.98 2.91
C GLU A 436 -4.48 30.50 3.07
N TYR A 437 -3.19 30.19 3.21
CA TYR A 437 -2.74 28.82 3.40
C TYR A 437 -1.71 28.72 4.51
N SER A 438 -1.66 27.56 5.15
CA SER A 438 -0.64 27.23 6.14
C SER A 438 -0.33 25.75 6.15
N TRP A 439 0.90 25.41 6.55
CA TRP A 439 1.32 24.04 6.78
C TRP A 439 2.53 23.98 7.72
N LYS A 440 2.79 22.79 8.26
CA LYS A 440 3.90 22.50 9.17
C LYS A 440 4.80 21.42 8.60
N GLN A 441 5.96 21.23 9.21
CA GLN A 441 6.78 20.04 8.98
C GLN A 441 6.53 19.07 10.14
N GLY A 442 6.20 17.80 9.83
CA GLY A 442 6.01 16.73 10.83
C GLY A 442 7.24 15.84 11.02
N ILE A 443 8.11 15.72 10.01
CA ILE A 443 9.33 14.93 10.07
C ILE A 443 10.49 15.68 9.41
N THR A 444 11.69 15.63 10.01
CA THR A 444 12.88 16.26 9.42
C THR A 444 13.50 15.38 8.36
N LYS A 445 14.24 15.98 7.42
CA LYS A 445 14.92 15.25 6.35
C LYS A 445 15.95 14.27 6.90
N GLU A 446 16.67 14.66 7.95
CA GLU A 446 17.69 13.84 8.61
C GLU A 446 17.09 12.55 9.21
N LYS A 447 15.85 12.63 9.74
CA LYS A 447 15.12 11.45 10.23
C LYS A 447 14.74 10.52 9.07
N GLY A 448 14.27 11.07 7.97
CA GLY A 448 14.04 10.33 6.72
C GLY A 448 15.29 9.62 6.20
N ASP A 449 16.42 10.33 6.17
CA ASP A 449 17.70 9.80 5.69
C ASP A 449 18.23 8.67 6.58
N ALA A 450 18.05 8.76 7.90
CA ALA A 450 18.41 7.70 8.84
C ALA A 450 17.57 6.43 8.62
N PHE A 451 16.25 6.57 8.46
CA PHE A 451 15.37 5.43 8.16
C PHE A 451 15.69 4.81 6.81
N ALA A 452 15.90 5.63 5.77
CA ALA A 452 16.27 5.14 4.45
C ALA A 452 17.65 4.46 4.47
N SER A 453 18.62 5.00 5.21
CA SER A 453 19.94 4.39 5.38
C SER A 453 19.85 3.01 6.03
N ALA A 454 19.10 2.86 7.12
CA ALA A 454 18.92 1.57 7.79
C ALA A 454 18.15 0.57 6.93
N THR A 455 17.07 1.02 6.28
CA THR A 455 16.21 0.20 5.42
C THR A 455 17.02 -0.40 4.26
N GLU A 456 17.70 0.44 3.48
CA GLU A 456 18.49 -0.03 2.33
C GLU A 456 19.73 -0.84 2.76
N ALA A 457 20.35 -0.47 3.87
CA ALA A 457 21.47 -1.23 4.42
C ALA A 457 21.04 -2.65 4.81
N SER A 458 19.83 -2.86 5.34
CA SER A 458 19.34 -4.18 5.72
C SER A 458 19.17 -5.12 4.52
N VAL A 459 18.61 -4.61 3.42
CA VAL A 459 18.46 -5.36 2.16
C VAL A 459 19.83 -5.64 1.54
N LEU A 460 20.71 -4.63 1.49
CA LEU A 460 22.07 -4.81 1.01
C LEU A 460 22.86 -5.83 1.84
N ALA A 461 22.70 -5.82 3.17
CA ALA A 461 23.32 -6.76 4.09
C ALA A 461 22.84 -8.20 3.83
N SER A 462 21.54 -8.39 3.60
CA SER A 462 20.95 -9.68 3.22
C SER A 462 21.55 -10.23 1.92
N VAL A 463 21.63 -9.39 0.88
CA VAL A 463 22.20 -9.77 -0.43
C VAL A 463 23.70 -10.07 -0.33
N LEU A 464 24.42 -9.38 0.55
CA LEU A 464 25.86 -9.59 0.76
C LEU A 464 26.18 -10.73 1.73
N ASN A 465 25.18 -11.26 2.44
CA ASN A 465 25.35 -12.14 3.60
C ASN A 465 26.38 -11.57 4.59
N ALA A 466 26.10 -10.36 5.07
CA ALA A 466 26.96 -9.62 5.99
C ALA A 466 26.12 -9.06 7.16
N PRO A 467 26.70 -8.87 8.36
CA PRO A 467 26.02 -8.23 9.47
C PRO A 467 25.67 -6.77 9.13
N LEU A 468 24.49 -6.33 9.59
CA LEU A 468 24.10 -4.92 9.64
C LEU A 468 24.47 -4.35 11.01
N LEU A 469 25.23 -3.26 11.01
CA LEU A 469 25.59 -2.49 12.19
C LEU A 469 25.18 -1.03 12.02
N TYR A 470 25.20 -0.28 13.11
CA TYR A 470 24.80 1.13 13.12
C TYR A 470 25.91 2.04 13.63
N ALA A 471 25.91 3.28 13.16
CA ALA A 471 26.71 4.37 13.70
C ALA A 471 25.90 5.67 13.71
N SER A 472 26.26 6.63 14.55
CA SER A 472 25.64 7.96 14.50
C SER A 472 26.42 8.88 13.56
N SER A 473 25.83 10.02 13.22
CA SER A 473 26.48 11.06 12.40
C SER A 473 27.81 11.54 13.00
N ASP A 474 27.97 11.42 14.32
CA ASP A 474 29.08 12.01 15.07
C ASP A 474 30.02 11.03 15.78
N LYS A 475 29.72 9.73 15.80
CA LYS A 475 30.61 8.71 16.40
C LYS A 475 30.38 7.31 15.82
N ILE A 476 31.43 6.49 15.87
CA ILE A 476 31.33 5.03 15.78
C ILE A 476 31.12 4.50 17.20
N PRO A 477 29.94 3.94 17.54
CA PRO A 477 29.72 3.36 18.86
C PRO A 477 30.74 2.27 19.19
N ASP A 478 31.10 2.14 20.47
CA ASP A 478 32.08 1.13 20.91
C ASP A 478 31.63 -0.30 20.56
N TYR A 479 30.33 -0.59 20.71
CA TYR A 479 29.73 -1.85 20.30
C TYR A 479 30.01 -2.17 18.82
N THR A 480 29.79 -1.19 17.93
CA THR A 480 30.05 -1.33 16.49
C THR A 480 31.54 -1.56 16.21
N ARG A 481 32.42 -0.81 16.87
CA ARG A 481 33.88 -0.95 16.75
C ARG A 481 34.35 -2.34 17.18
N GLU A 482 33.85 -2.82 18.30
CA GLU A 482 34.17 -4.16 18.81
C GLU A 482 33.72 -5.26 17.87
N VAL A 483 32.52 -5.17 17.30
CA VAL A 483 32.03 -6.19 16.36
C VAL A 483 32.86 -6.22 15.09
N ILE A 484 33.18 -5.06 14.52
CA ILE A 484 34.07 -4.94 13.35
C ILE A 484 35.41 -5.66 13.60
N GLN A 485 35.98 -5.48 14.80
CA GLN A 485 37.23 -6.15 15.20
C GLN A 485 37.05 -7.66 15.42
N LYS A 486 36.04 -8.07 16.21
CA LYS A 486 35.78 -9.47 16.57
C LYS A 486 35.47 -10.34 15.35
N LEU A 487 34.69 -9.81 14.39
CA LEU A 487 34.35 -10.52 13.16
C LEU A 487 35.45 -10.47 12.09
N GLY A 488 36.50 -9.67 12.28
CA GLY A 488 37.59 -9.54 11.33
C GLY A 488 37.19 -8.86 10.03
N VAL A 489 36.30 -7.86 10.11
CA VAL A 489 35.77 -7.12 8.96
C VAL A 489 36.89 -6.34 8.27
N LYS A 490 36.97 -6.50 6.94
CA LYS A 490 37.95 -5.82 6.08
C LYS A 490 37.33 -4.83 5.12
N ASN A 491 36.04 -5.01 4.80
CA ASN A 491 35.30 -4.17 3.88
C ASN A 491 34.01 -3.68 4.53
N ILE A 492 33.81 -2.37 4.59
CA ILE A 492 32.60 -1.74 5.10
C ILE A 492 31.83 -1.15 3.94
N TYR A 493 30.54 -1.52 3.83
CA TYR A 493 29.56 -0.84 2.98
C TYR A 493 28.82 0.15 3.87
N LEU A 494 29.19 1.42 3.79
CA LEU A 494 28.65 2.48 4.62
C LEU A 494 27.47 3.13 3.88
N VAL A 495 26.26 3.00 4.40
CA VAL A 495 25.05 3.63 3.87
C VAL A 495 24.75 4.85 4.73
N ASP A 496 24.81 6.03 4.13
CA ASP A 496 24.79 7.32 4.78
C ASP A 496 24.10 8.32 3.85
N ILE A 497 22.80 8.14 3.69
CA ILE A 497 21.97 8.91 2.75
C ILE A 497 22.06 10.39 3.10
N ASP A 498 22.20 11.21 2.06
CA ASP A 498 22.48 12.66 2.11
C ASP A 498 23.81 13.07 2.76
N GLY A 499 24.62 12.09 3.21
CA GLY A 499 25.99 12.32 3.66
C GLY A 499 26.09 12.97 5.04
N ASN A 500 25.14 12.65 5.94
CA ASN A 500 25.02 13.19 7.29
C ASN A 500 26.22 12.86 8.21
N LEU A 501 27.04 11.85 7.90
CA LEU A 501 28.22 11.49 8.68
C LEU A 501 29.33 12.57 8.65
N LYS A 502 29.81 12.97 9.84
CA LYS A 502 30.95 13.88 10.00
C LYS A 502 32.23 13.32 9.39
N SER A 503 33.02 14.20 8.77
CA SER A 503 34.28 13.84 8.10
C SER A 503 35.28 13.09 9.00
N ASP A 504 35.36 13.45 10.28
CA ASP A 504 36.26 12.77 11.23
C ASP A 504 35.85 11.32 11.47
N VAL A 505 34.56 11.06 11.62
CA VAL A 505 34.00 9.70 11.80
C VAL A 505 34.22 8.86 10.54
N LEU A 506 34.06 9.46 9.36
CA LEU A 506 34.38 8.79 8.09
C LEU A 506 35.87 8.42 8.00
N ASN A 507 36.76 9.29 8.47
CA ASN A 507 38.19 9.02 8.51
C ASN A 507 38.52 7.90 9.49
N GLU A 508 37.83 7.83 10.63
CA GLU A 508 37.93 6.70 11.57
C GLU A 508 37.55 5.37 10.89
N PHE A 509 36.41 5.31 10.18
CA PHE A 509 36.01 4.10 9.45
C PHE A 509 37.08 3.66 8.43
N LYS A 510 37.63 4.61 7.67
CA LYS A 510 38.70 4.36 6.68
C LYS A 510 40.00 3.88 7.31
N GLY A 511 40.26 4.25 8.57
CA GLY A 511 41.39 3.75 9.34
C GLY A 511 41.21 2.30 9.81
N ILE A 512 39.96 1.83 9.94
CA ILE A 512 39.64 0.48 10.42
C ILE A 512 39.54 -0.53 9.27
N ALA A 513 38.89 -0.15 8.15
CA ALA A 513 38.60 -1.05 7.04
C ALA A 513 38.50 -0.29 5.70
N LYS A 514 38.45 -1.04 4.58
CA LYS A 514 38.16 -0.45 3.27
C LYS A 514 36.68 -0.05 3.21
N VAL A 515 36.40 1.24 2.99
CA VAL A 515 35.03 1.77 2.98
C VAL A 515 34.54 1.99 1.54
N LYS A 516 33.34 1.46 1.22
CA LYS A 516 32.50 1.89 0.10
C LYS A 516 31.30 2.64 0.69
N ARG A 517 31.23 3.97 0.49
CA ARG A 517 30.17 4.84 1.01
C ARG A 517 29.09 5.09 -0.05
N TYR A 518 27.83 5.03 0.35
CA TYR A 518 26.66 5.42 -0.46
C TYR A 518 25.98 6.61 0.21
N THR A 519 25.86 7.73 -0.50
CA THR A 519 25.18 8.94 -0.02
C THR A 519 23.95 9.30 -0.83
N VAL A 520 23.73 8.61 -1.95
CA VAL A 520 22.61 8.82 -2.86
C VAL A 520 21.78 7.53 -2.90
N LEU A 521 20.46 7.65 -2.73
CA LEU A 521 19.56 6.49 -2.72
C LEU A 521 19.68 5.64 -3.99
N LYS A 522 19.75 6.29 -5.15
CA LYS A 522 19.91 5.59 -6.42
C LYS A 522 21.15 4.69 -6.44
N ASP A 523 22.26 5.09 -5.83
CA ASP A 523 23.50 4.30 -5.84
C ASP A 523 23.37 3.02 -5.01
N VAL A 524 22.63 3.06 -3.89
CA VAL A 524 22.36 1.85 -3.09
C VAL A 524 21.30 0.97 -3.74
N TYR A 525 20.28 1.57 -4.37
CA TYR A 525 19.28 0.86 -5.17
C TYR A 525 19.94 0.07 -6.30
N ASP A 526 20.78 0.74 -7.10
CA ASP A 526 21.55 0.12 -8.18
C ASP A 526 22.48 -0.97 -7.61
N ALA A 527 23.13 -0.74 -6.46
CA ALA A 527 24.01 -1.74 -5.86
C ALA A 527 23.30 -3.03 -5.41
N ILE A 528 22.03 -2.94 -4.99
CA ILE A 528 21.18 -4.10 -4.68
C ILE A 528 20.77 -4.78 -5.99
N ARG A 529 20.20 -4.02 -6.92
CA ARG A 529 19.67 -4.54 -8.20
C ARG A 529 20.74 -5.18 -9.08
N ASP A 530 21.93 -4.59 -9.17
CA ASP A 530 23.06 -5.15 -9.93
C ASP A 530 23.48 -6.54 -9.42
N LYS A 531 23.26 -6.84 -8.13
CA LYS A 531 23.62 -8.13 -7.53
C LYS A 531 22.54 -9.18 -7.72
N THR A 532 21.27 -8.78 -7.76
CA THR A 532 20.13 -9.68 -7.77
C THR A 532 19.55 -9.86 -9.17
N GLY A 533 19.70 -8.86 -10.04
CA GLY A 533 19.04 -8.74 -11.34
C GLY A 533 17.55 -8.45 -11.23
N SER A 534 17.05 -8.06 -10.05
CA SER A 534 15.63 -7.81 -9.82
C SER A 534 15.22 -6.39 -10.24
N ASN A 535 14.02 -6.30 -10.80
CA ASN A 535 13.32 -5.04 -11.10
C ASN A 535 11.95 -5.00 -10.42
N ASP A 536 11.69 -5.94 -9.50
CA ASP A 536 10.50 -5.87 -8.65
C ASP A 536 10.56 -4.57 -7.83
N VAL A 537 9.42 -4.07 -7.38
CA VAL A 537 9.33 -2.80 -6.65
C VAL A 537 8.64 -3.06 -5.32
N VAL A 538 9.22 -2.56 -4.24
CA VAL A 538 8.58 -2.54 -2.92
C VAL A 538 8.42 -1.09 -2.48
N PHE A 539 7.18 -0.64 -2.33
CA PHE A 539 6.85 0.68 -1.77
C PHE A 539 6.52 0.58 -0.29
N THR A 540 6.93 1.59 0.47
CA THR A 540 6.48 1.81 1.86
C THR A 540 6.49 3.30 2.17
N THR A 541 6.09 3.66 3.38
CA THR A 541 6.14 5.03 3.92
C THR A 541 6.86 5.02 5.27
N ILE A 542 7.40 6.16 5.67
CA ILE A 542 7.88 6.41 7.04
C ILE A 542 6.80 7.07 7.91
N ASP A 543 5.58 7.20 7.40
CA ASP A 543 4.43 7.54 8.22
C ASP A 543 4.18 6.44 9.26
N PRO A 544 3.88 6.84 10.51
CA PRO A 544 3.44 5.90 11.54
C PRO A 544 2.11 5.28 11.16
N TRP A 545 1.85 4.08 11.67
CA TRP A 545 0.60 3.39 11.44
C TRP A 545 -0.61 4.22 11.90
N THR A 546 -1.46 4.59 10.95
CA THR A 546 -2.79 5.16 11.20
C THR A 546 -3.75 4.04 11.62
N TYR A 547 -3.98 3.87 12.92
CA TYR A 547 -4.92 2.86 13.42
C TYR A 547 -6.37 3.30 13.20
N TRP A 548 -7.26 2.31 13.14
CA TRP A 548 -8.69 2.51 12.86
C TRP A 548 -9.53 1.48 13.62
N TYR A 549 -10.82 1.75 13.79
CA TYR A 549 -11.76 0.83 14.43
C TYR A 549 -12.65 0.12 13.39
N VAL A 550 -12.88 -1.18 13.59
CA VAL A 550 -13.72 -2.01 12.72
C VAL A 550 -15.12 -1.40 12.61
N ALA A 551 -15.65 -1.36 11.38
CA ALA A 551 -16.93 -0.78 10.99
C ALA A 551 -17.05 0.76 11.09
N GLU A 552 -16.07 1.47 11.68
CA GLU A 552 -16.02 2.93 11.58
C GLU A 552 -15.46 3.43 10.25
N LEU A 553 -14.60 2.61 9.61
CA LEU A 553 -14.07 2.82 8.26
C LEU A 553 -13.44 4.22 8.06
N LYS A 554 -12.72 4.70 9.08
CA LYS A 554 -11.98 5.96 9.08
C LYS A 554 -10.77 5.90 10.01
N PRO A 555 -9.79 6.79 9.84
CA PRO A 555 -8.70 6.97 10.80
C PRO A 555 -9.19 7.26 12.22
N ALA A 556 -8.51 6.72 13.23
CA ALA A 556 -8.80 6.97 14.65
C ALA A 556 -7.63 7.60 15.42
N GLY A 557 -6.40 7.47 14.92
CA GLY A 557 -5.19 8.08 15.47
C GLY A 557 -3.94 7.41 14.90
N GLU A 558 -2.78 7.75 15.43
CA GLU A 558 -1.48 7.22 14.99
C GLU A 558 -0.70 6.64 16.17
N TYR A 559 0.11 5.61 15.89
CA TYR A 559 1.13 5.09 16.80
C TYR A 559 2.52 5.52 16.33
N PRO A 560 3.15 6.54 16.95
CA PRO A 560 4.29 7.26 16.37
C PRO A 560 5.55 6.41 16.14
N GLY A 561 5.72 5.31 16.88
CA GLY A 561 6.80 4.33 16.72
C GLY A 561 6.49 3.17 15.77
N ALA A 562 5.25 3.04 15.30
CA ALA A 562 4.81 1.88 14.53
C ALA A 562 5.05 2.06 13.02
N LEU A 563 6.26 1.79 12.53
CA LEU A 563 6.61 1.93 11.10
C LEU A 563 6.49 0.63 10.30
N PHE A 564 6.40 0.76 8.98
CA PHE A 564 6.34 -0.36 8.04
C PHE A 564 7.69 -0.74 7.41
N ILE A 565 8.75 0.04 7.69
CA ILE A 565 10.06 -0.11 7.05
C ILE A 565 10.72 -1.47 7.29
N GLY A 566 10.55 -2.05 8.49
CA GLY A 566 11.06 -3.39 8.83
C GLY A 566 10.43 -4.48 7.97
N PRO A 567 9.10 -4.67 8.03
CA PRO A 567 8.38 -5.61 7.17
C PRO A 567 8.62 -5.38 5.66
N ALA A 568 8.66 -4.11 5.21
CA ALA A 568 8.95 -3.75 3.83
C ALA A 568 10.35 -4.23 3.39
N ALA A 569 11.37 -3.97 4.19
CA ALA A 569 12.73 -4.45 3.89
C ALA A 569 12.85 -5.98 3.91
N TYR A 570 12.08 -6.66 4.77
CA TYR A 570 12.07 -8.12 4.82
C TYR A 570 11.52 -8.74 3.53
N ILE A 571 10.37 -8.26 3.02
CA ILE A 571 9.86 -8.72 1.72
C ILE A 571 10.76 -8.26 0.56
N ALA A 572 11.36 -7.08 0.63
CA ALA A 572 12.28 -6.57 -0.37
C ALA A 572 13.56 -7.43 -0.49
N ALA A 573 14.09 -7.93 0.62
CA ALA A 573 15.20 -8.90 0.64
C ALA A 573 14.82 -10.23 -0.04
N HIS A 574 13.56 -10.69 0.12
CA HIS A 574 13.04 -11.83 -0.62
C HIS A 574 12.90 -11.56 -2.11
N HIS A 575 12.42 -10.39 -2.53
CA HIS A 575 12.33 -9.98 -3.93
C HIS A 575 13.68 -9.57 -4.55
N GLY A 576 14.70 -9.35 -3.72
CA GLY A 576 16.03 -8.94 -4.14
C GLY A 576 16.05 -7.52 -4.70
N THR A 577 15.22 -6.64 -4.17
CA THR A 577 15.03 -5.27 -4.67
C THR A 577 15.15 -4.28 -3.51
N PRO A 578 15.57 -3.03 -3.72
CA PRO A 578 15.50 -1.98 -2.70
C PRO A 578 14.07 -1.64 -2.26
N VAL A 579 13.95 -0.85 -1.19
CA VAL A 579 12.68 -0.31 -0.70
C VAL A 579 12.53 1.14 -1.16
N LEU A 580 11.49 1.41 -1.93
CA LEU A 580 11.11 2.76 -2.32
C LEU A 580 10.21 3.37 -1.23
N ILE A 581 10.83 4.04 -0.27
CA ILE A 581 10.11 4.87 0.71
C ILE A 581 9.55 6.08 -0.03
N VAL A 582 8.23 6.19 -0.13
CA VAL A 582 7.55 7.21 -0.96
C VAL A 582 7.92 8.63 -0.54
N ASP A 583 8.11 8.86 0.76
CA ASP A 583 8.48 10.16 1.33
C ASP A 583 9.83 10.66 0.85
N MET A 584 10.73 9.76 0.47
CA MET A 584 12.13 10.10 0.14
C MET A 584 12.31 10.64 -1.28
N HIS A 585 11.26 10.62 -2.11
CA HIS A 585 11.32 11.04 -3.51
C HIS A 585 10.17 12.01 -3.81
N PRO A 586 10.45 13.26 -4.23
CA PRO A 586 9.42 14.25 -4.53
C PRO A 586 8.36 13.75 -5.51
N GLU A 587 8.76 12.97 -6.52
CA GLU A 587 7.82 12.38 -7.49
C GLU A 587 6.79 11.45 -6.84
N LEU A 588 7.21 10.65 -5.86
CA LEU A 588 6.35 9.68 -5.19
C LEU A 588 5.55 10.32 -4.05
N SER A 589 6.19 11.18 -3.25
CA SER A 589 5.55 11.84 -2.11
C SER A 589 4.44 12.78 -2.54
N SER A 590 4.54 13.43 -3.70
CA SER A 590 3.44 14.23 -4.27
C SER A 590 2.33 13.36 -4.86
N ALA A 591 2.69 12.29 -5.58
CA ALA A 591 1.70 11.40 -6.19
C ALA A 591 0.79 10.72 -5.17
N ILE A 592 1.32 10.29 -4.01
CA ILE A 592 0.55 9.57 -2.99
C ILE A 592 -0.52 10.43 -2.30
N VAL A 593 -0.39 11.77 -2.31
CA VAL A 593 -1.30 12.70 -1.60
C VAL A 593 -2.74 12.46 -2.00
N TRP A 594 -3.05 12.48 -3.30
CA TRP A 594 -4.42 12.26 -3.78
C TRP A 594 -4.96 10.89 -3.33
N HIS A 595 -4.15 9.83 -3.43
CA HIS A 595 -4.58 8.48 -3.07
C HIS A 595 -4.99 8.36 -1.60
N ASN A 596 -4.21 8.97 -0.71
CA ASN A 596 -4.50 8.97 0.73
C ASN A 596 -5.69 9.86 1.07
N GLU A 597 -5.75 11.08 0.53
CA GLU A 597 -6.83 12.02 0.80
C GLU A 597 -8.18 11.52 0.25
N PHE A 598 -8.18 10.92 -0.94
CA PHE A 598 -9.35 10.22 -1.49
C PHE A 598 -9.80 9.10 -0.55
N TRP A 599 -8.90 8.18 -0.17
CA TRP A 599 -9.30 7.02 0.61
C TRP A 599 -9.79 7.39 2.01
N LYS A 600 -9.14 8.33 2.68
CA LYS A 600 -9.56 8.81 4.01
C LYS A 600 -11.00 9.36 4.01
N ARG A 601 -11.46 9.92 2.89
CA ARG A 601 -12.84 10.43 2.72
C ARG A 601 -13.81 9.39 2.19
N ALA A 602 -13.36 8.54 1.27
CA ALA A 602 -14.18 7.54 0.58
C ALA A 602 -14.39 6.26 1.40
N ALA A 603 -13.50 5.91 2.33
CA ALA A 603 -13.50 4.62 3.02
C ALA A 603 -14.79 4.31 3.78
N VAL A 604 -15.51 5.34 4.27
CA VAL A 604 -16.79 5.18 4.99
C VAL A 604 -17.90 4.64 4.08
N ASP A 605 -17.86 4.98 2.80
CA ASP A 605 -18.80 4.49 1.78
C ASP A 605 -18.09 4.28 0.43
N PRO A 606 -17.29 3.22 0.30
CA PRO A 606 -16.45 3.00 -0.87
C PRO A 606 -17.26 2.57 -2.10
N VAL A 607 -18.56 2.30 -1.94
CA VAL A 607 -19.46 1.94 -3.06
C VAL A 607 -19.99 3.19 -3.74
N GLU A 608 -20.25 4.25 -2.98
CA GLU A 608 -20.75 5.52 -3.52
C GLU A 608 -19.62 6.49 -3.93
N ASN A 609 -18.36 6.19 -3.56
CA ASN A 609 -17.19 7.03 -3.85
C ASN A 609 -16.17 6.27 -4.70
N GLU A 610 -16.32 6.35 -6.03
CA GLU A 610 -15.39 5.74 -6.97
C GLU A 610 -14.15 6.63 -7.19
N PRO A 611 -12.93 6.06 -7.27
CA PRO A 611 -11.72 6.83 -7.54
C PRO A 611 -11.72 7.40 -8.96
N SER A 612 -11.41 8.69 -9.11
CA SER A 612 -11.22 9.34 -10.41
C SER A 612 -10.14 8.64 -11.25
N VAL A 613 -10.48 8.34 -12.51
CA VAL A 613 -9.55 7.72 -13.46
C VAL A 613 -8.45 8.70 -13.88
N ALA A 614 -8.77 10.00 -14.02
CA ALA A 614 -7.78 11.00 -14.38
C ALA A 614 -6.69 11.13 -13.31
N GLU A 615 -7.08 11.19 -12.04
CA GLU A 615 -6.12 11.31 -10.95
C GLU A 615 -5.20 10.09 -10.89
N MET A 616 -5.76 8.88 -10.94
CA MET A 616 -4.95 7.65 -11.03
C MET A 616 -4.02 7.63 -12.25
N TYR A 617 -4.46 8.16 -13.39
CA TYR A 617 -3.66 8.22 -14.60
C TYR A 617 -2.50 9.22 -14.49
N LEU A 618 -2.77 10.42 -13.96
CA LEU A 618 -1.78 11.50 -13.81
C LEU A 618 -0.73 11.14 -12.76
N THR A 619 -1.14 10.69 -11.58
CA THR A 619 -0.22 10.21 -10.54
C THR A 619 0.50 8.93 -10.98
N GLY A 620 -0.19 8.00 -11.64
CA GLY A 620 0.40 6.78 -12.19
C GLY A 620 1.50 7.06 -13.22
N LYS A 621 1.29 8.00 -14.14
CA LYS A 621 2.35 8.43 -15.07
C LYS A 621 3.54 9.04 -14.36
N ARG A 622 3.32 9.84 -13.33
CA ARG A 622 4.41 10.42 -12.52
C ARG A 622 5.23 9.33 -11.86
N VAL A 623 4.58 8.34 -11.25
CA VAL A 623 5.26 7.19 -10.63
C VAL A 623 6.02 6.36 -11.67
N TYR A 624 5.44 6.05 -12.83
CA TYR A 624 6.17 5.30 -13.88
C TYR A 624 7.33 6.08 -14.46
N SER A 625 7.21 7.41 -14.61
CA SER A 625 8.34 8.26 -15.04
C SER A 625 9.49 8.20 -14.03
N PHE A 626 9.17 8.15 -12.74
CA PHE A 626 10.16 7.90 -11.69
C PHE A 626 10.77 6.50 -11.81
N LEU A 627 9.95 5.46 -11.95
CA LEU A 627 10.42 4.08 -12.06
C LEU A 627 11.34 3.89 -13.28
N GLU A 628 11.00 4.49 -14.42
CA GLU A 628 11.85 4.51 -15.62
C GLU A 628 13.18 5.23 -15.37
N LYS A 629 13.14 6.43 -14.79
CA LYS A 629 14.33 7.23 -14.44
C LYS A 629 15.28 6.49 -13.49
N TYR A 630 14.74 5.69 -12.57
CA TYR A 630 15.52 4.87 -11.64
C TYR A 630 15.80 3.46 -12.18
N GLY A 631 15.31 3.14 -13.38
CA GLY A 631 15.58 1.92 -14.12
C GLY A 631 14.77 0.70 -13.66
N PHE A 632 13.74 0.86 -12.82
CA PHE A 632 12.85 -0.23 -12.41
C PHE A 632 11.88 -0.64 -13.52
N ASP A 633 11.43 0.31 -14.34
CA ASP A 633 10.61 0.01 -15.53
C ASP A 633 11.48 -0.68 -16.60
N GLN A 634 11.21 -1.96 -16.84
CA GLN A 634 12.00 -2.81 -17.72
C GLN A 634 11.08 -3.69 -18.57
N LYS A 635 11.65 -4.38 -19.58
CA LYS A 635 10.85 -5.26 -20.44
C LYS A 635 10.13 -6.35 -19.63
N GLY A 636 8.82 -6.22 -19.47
CA GLY A 636 8.00 -7.17 -18.73
C GLY A 636 6.81 -6.46 -18.09
N ARG A 637 6.20 -7.11 -17.10
CA ARG A 637 5.35 -6.43 -16.11
C ARG A 637 6.08 -6.47 -14.79
N GLU A 638 6.27 -5.32 -14.17
CA GLU A 638 6.86 -5.19 -12.85
C GLU A 638 5.96 -5.89 -11.84
N LYS A 639 6.55 -6.52 -10.83
CA LYS A 639 5.82 -6.90 -9.62
C LYS A 639 5.99 -5.77 -8.63
N ILE A 640 4.89 -5.18 -8.20
CA ILE A 640 4.88 -4.05 -7.28
C ILE A 640 4.21 -4.51 -6.00
N VAL A 641 4.86 -4.30 -4.86
CA VAL A 641 4.32 -4.62 -3.54
C VAL A 641 4.31 -3.35 -2.69
N SER A 642 3.14 -2.93 -2.23
CA SER A 642 3.02 -1.86 -1.25
C SER A 642 2.91 -2.45 0.16
N VAL A 643 3.70 -1.95 1.11
CA VAL A 643 3.68 -2.36 2.53
C VAL A 643 3.41 -1.13 3.39
N ALA A 644 2.15 -0.93 3.74
CA ALA A 644 1.62 0.13 4.60
C ALA A 644 0.13 -0.10 4.87
N ASP A 645 -0.42 0.48 5.94
CA ASP A 645 -1.87 0.48 6.15
C ASP A 645 -2.62 1.21 5.02
N GLN A 646 -3.92 0.93 4.91
CA GLN A 646 -4.80 1.51 3.90
C GLN A 646 -4.93 3.03 3.98
N TYR A 647 -4.69 3.67 5.14
CA TYR A 647 -4.74 5.13 5.25
C TYR A 647 -3.39 5.82 5.05
N ASP A 648 -2.30 5.05 5.10
CA ASP A 648 -0.93 5.54 4.93
C ASP A 648 -0.47 5.37 3.47
N ILE A 649 -0.96 4.33 2.78
CA ILE A 649 -0.96 4.22 1.31
C ILE A 649 -2.36 3.76 0.87
N GLY A 650 -3.13 4.65 0.26
CA GLY A 650 -4.50 4.40 -0.19
C GLY A 650 -4.63 3.24 -1.20
N PRO A 651 -5.71 2.43 -1.19
CA PRO A 651 -5.92 1.34 -2.15
C PRO A 651 -5.94 1.77 -3.62
N SER A 652 -6.27 3.04 -3.91
CA SER A 652 -6.20 3.59 -5.27
C SER A 652 -4.76 3.65 -5.82
N TRP A 653 -3.74 3.71 -4.95
CA TRP A 653 -2.32 3.62 -5.34
C TRP A 653 -2.00 2.26 -5.95
N ASP A 654 -2.51 1.18 -5.36
CA ASP A 654 -2.29 -0.15 -5.91
C ASP A 654 -3.14 -0.36 -7.18
N ARG A 655 -4.33 0.26 -7.22
CA ARG A 655 -5.25 0.18 -8.36
C ARG A 655 -4.69 0.82 -9.63
N MET A 656 -3.97 1.94 -9.53
CA MET A 656 -3.40 2.62 -10.70
C MET A 656 -2.38 1.78 -11.46
N PHE A 657 -1.75 0.80 -10.82
CA PHE A 657 -0.76 -0.08 -11.46
C PHE A 657 -1.40 -1.23 -12.26
N VAL A 658 -2.68 -1.53 -12.07
CA VAL A 658 -3.35 -2.68 -12.70
C VAL A 658 -3.37 -2.51 -14.22
N GLY A 659 -2.82 -3.50 -14.92
CA GLY A 659 -2.75 -3.54 -16.38
C GLY A 659 -1.31 -3.40 -16.89
N LEU A 660 -0.53 -2.49 -16.31
CA LEU A 660 0.90 -2.31 -16.61
C LEU A 660 1.78 -3.20 -15.72
N ALA A 661 1.45 -3.33 -14.44
CA ALA A 661 2.18 -4.16 -13.49
C ALA A 661 1.31 -5.25 -12.87
N VAL A 662 1.92 -6.06 -12.00
CA VAL A 662 1.26 -7.02 -11.10
C VAL A 662 1.36 -6.46 -9.66
N PRO A 663 0.38 -5.65 -9.22
CA PRO A 663 0.41 -5.06 -7.89
C PRO A 663 -0.06 -6.05 -6.81
N GLY A 664 0.51 -5.91 -5.61
CA GLY A 664 0.09 -6.57 -4.36
C GLY A 664 0.25 -5.62 -3.18
N LYS A 665 -0.48 -5.87 -2.09
CA LYS A 665 -0.45 -5.02 -0.89
C LYS A 665 -0.43 -5.85 0.39
N PHE A 666 0.36 -5.42 1.36
CA PHE A 666 0.27 -5.81 2.76
C PHE A 666 -0.15 -4.59 3.58
N LEU A 667 -1.24 -4.72 4.34
CA LEU A 667 -1.89 -3.63 5.08
C LEU A 667 -2.26 -4.08 6.51
N PHE A 668 -2.90 -3.19 7.30
CA PHE A 668 -3.10 -3.26 8.76
C PHE A 668 -1.84 -2.86 9.53
N SER A 669 -1.65 -3.35 10.76
CA SER A 669 -0.51 -2.94 11.59
C SER A 669 0.84 -3.46 11.06
N PRO A 670 1.98 -2.87 11.47
CA PRO A 670 3.30 -3.45 11.21
C PRO A 670 3.42 -4.90 11.71
N VAL A 671 2.73 -5.23 12.81
CA VAL A 671 2.66 -6.59 13.34
C VAL A 671 1.94 -7.52 12.35
N ASP A 672 0.79 -7.07 11.82
CA ASP A 672 0.02 -7.82 10.83
C ASP A 672 0.81 -8.09 9.54
N THR A 673 1.44 -7.04 9.01
CA THR A 673 2.25 -7.16 7.80
C THR A 673 3.42 -8.12 8.00
N SER A 674 4.05 -8.16 9.18
CA SER A 674 5.18 -9.06 9.46
C SER A 674 4.82 -10.55 9.31
N TYR A 675 3.70 -11.01 9.89
CA TYR A 675 3.29 -12.42 9.76
C TYR A 675 2.60 -12.72 8.43
N TRP A 676 1.93 -11.74 7.80
CA TRP A 676 1.38 -11.92 6.45
C TRP A 676 2.47 -12.10 5.40
N ILE A 677 3.54 -11.30 5.48
CA ILE A 677 4.71 -11.43 4.61
C ILE A 677 5.36 -12.80 4.82
N ALA A 678 5.61 -13.19 6.08
CA ALA A 678 6.18 -14.50 6.39
C ALA A 678 5.30 -15.63 5.84
N ARG A 679 3.97 -15.57 6.01
CA ARG A 679 3.05 -16.56 5.45
C ARG A 679 3.13 -16.66 3.93
N ASN A 680 3.21 -15.53 3.23
CA ASN A 680 3.30 -15.50 1.77
C ASN A 680 4.62 -16.04 1.25
N VAL A 681 5.73 -15.62 1.85
CA VAL A 681 7.07 -16.11 1.52
C VAL A 681 7.14 -17.63 1.71
N PHE A 682 6.71 -18.13 2.87
CA PHE A 682 6.79 -19.56 3.21
C PHE A 682 5.61 -20.40 2.74
N TYR A 683 4.62 -19.82 2.07
CA TYR A 683 3.46 -20.56 1.55
C TYR A 683 3.83 -21.84 0.78
N PRO A 684 4.88 -21.87 -0.08
CA PRO A 684 5.28 -23.09 -0.78
C PRO A 684 5.74 -24.22 0.15
N ALA A 685 6.22 -23.90 1.35
CA ALA A 685 6.55 -24.87 2.39
C ALA A 685 5.33 -25.21 3.25
N LEU A 686 4.50 -24.21 3.56
CA LEU A 686 3.32 -24.35 4.43
C LEU A 686 2.15 -25.09 3.77
N ILE A 687 2.01 -25.03 2.44
CA ILE A 687 0.88 -25.67 1.73
C ILE A 687 0.81 -27.18 1.99
N PHE A 688 1.93 -27.84 2.26
CA PHE A 688 1.99 -29.28 2.53
C PHE A 688 1.63 -29.68 3.96
N VAL A 689 1.59 -28.71 4.89
CA VAL A 689 1.06 -28.92 6.24
C VAL A 689 -0.38 -28.45 6.37
N ASN A 690 -0.98 -27.88 5.31
CA ASN A 690 -2.37 -27.48 5.30
C ASN A 690 -3.25 -28.73 5.55
N PRO A 691 -4.05 -28.74 6.65
CA PRO A 691 -4.94 -29.86 6.94
C PRO A 691 -5.87 -30.19 5.77
N ALA A 692 -6.31 -29.20 4.99
CA ALA A 692 -7.16 -29.40 3.82
C ALA A 692 -6.49 -30.23 2.71
N MET A 693 -5.16 -30.36 2.71
CA MET A 693 -4.42 -31.22 1.78
C MET A 693 -4.24 -32.65 2.30
N ASN A 694 -4.78 -32.98 3.48
CA ASN A 694 -4.71 -34.33 4.04
C ASN A 694 -5.51 -35.31 3.16
N PRO A 695 -4.88 -36.37 2.62
CA PRO A 695 -5.58 -37.37 1.81
C PRO A 695 -6.66 -38.13 2.60
N ASN A 696 -6.61 -38.14 3.93
CA ASN A 696 -7.65 -38.73 4.79
C ASN A 696 -8.80 -37.74 5.10
N GLY A 697 -8.75 -36.53 4.54
CA GLY A 697 -9.70 -35.45 4.76
C GLY A 697 -9.58 -34.77 6.13
N VAL A 698 -10.42 -33.75 6.32
CA VAL A 698 -10.55 -32.97 7.56
C VAL A 698 -11.99 -32.96 8.04
N ASN A 699 -12.18 -33.05 9.36
CA ASN A 699 -13.48 -32.87 9.99
C ASN A 699 -13.86 -31.38 9.96
N LEU A 700 -14.94 -31.04 9.29
CA LEU A 700 -15.52 -29.70 9.26
C LEU A 700 -17.00 -29.78 9.63
N ILE A 701 -17.50 -28.74 10.31
CA ILE A 701 -18.93 -28.58 10.55
C ILE A 701 -19.55 -27.95 9.30
N ASN A 702 -20.33 -28.73 8.56
CA ASN A 702 -21.03 -28.24 7.38
C ASN A 702 -22.40 -27.67 7.77
N GLY A 703 -22.84 -26.64 7.05
CA GLY A 703 -24.17 -26.07 7.22
C GLY A 703 -25.27 -27.04 6.78
N SER A 704 -26.50 -26.80 7.26
CA SER A 704 -27.65 -27.61 6.84
C SER A 704 -27.94 -27.42 5.33
N LYS A 705 -28.29 -28.50 4.63
CA LYS A 705 -28.78 -28.44 3.24
C LYS A 705 -30.30 -28.36 3.27
N SER A 706 -30.87 -27.35 2.61
CA SER A 706 -32.32 -27.23 2.44
C SER A 706 -32.72 -27.27 0.96
N ILE A 707 -33.94 -27.75 0.69
CA ILE A 707 -34.59 -27.65 -0.62
C ILE A 707 -35.93 -26.94 -0.48
N ARG A 708 -36.37 -26.24 -1.51
CA ARG A 708 -37.74 -25.72 -1.56
C ARG A 708 -38.73 -26.86 -1.78
N ARG A 709 -39.81 -26.87 -1.00
CA ARG A 709 -40.94 -27.78 -1.17
C ARG A 709 -41.65 -27.46 -2.48
N LYS A 710 -42.24 -28.46 -3.15
CA LYS A 710 -43.02 -28.27 -4.38
C LYS A 710 -44.36 -27.57 -4.16
N VAL A 711 -44.92 -27.68 -2.95
CA VAL A 711 -46.20 -27.07 -2.55
C VAL A 711 -45.92 -26.15 -1.36
N PHE A 712 -46.44 -24.92 -1.39
CA PHE A 712 -46.09 -23.84 -0.46
C PHE A 712 -44.60 -23.46 -0.45
N ALA A 713 -43.97 -23.44 -1.63
CA ALA A 713 -42.53 -23.15 -1.83
C ALA A 713 -42.08 -21.75 -1.36
N HIS A 714 -43.03 -20.86 -1.08
CA HIS A 714 -42.82 -19.45 -0.73
C HIS A 714 -43.56 -19.20 0.60
N GLY A 715 -42.82 -18.87 1.67
CA GLY A 715 -43.31 -18.70 3.04
C GLY A 715 -42.41 -19.37 4.08
N ALA A 716 -42.68 -19.14 5.38
CA ALA A 716 -41.85 -19.61 6.50
C ALA A 716 -41.61 -21.13 6.55
N HIS A 717 -42.48 -21.92 5.90
CA HIS A 717 -42.40 -23.39 5.85
C HIS A 717 -42.00 -23.95 4.48
N GLY A 718 -41.66 -23.07 3.53
CA GLY A 718 -41.33 -23.45 2.15
C GLY A 718 -39.98 -24.15 2.01
N LEU A 719 -39.07 -23.95 2.96
CA LEU A 719 -37.79 -24.65 3.01
C LEU A 719 -37.91 -25.92 3.85
N LYS A 720 -37.44 -27.03 3.28
CA LYS A 720 -37.27 -28.31 3.98
C LYS A 720 -35.78 -28.56 4.14
N ILE A 721 -35.29 -28.61 5.37
CA ILE A 721 -33.95 -29.12 5.66
C ILE A 721 -33.94 -30.62 5.29
N VAL A 722 -33.04 -31.00 4.39
CA VAL A 722 -32.84 -32.38 3.92
C VAL A 722 -31.55 -32.99 4.43
N LYS A 723 -30.68 -32.15 5.00
CA LYS A 723 -29.49 -32.56 5.74
C LYS A 723 -29.29 -31.53 6.84
N ASP A 724 -29.33 -31.96 8.09
CA ASP A 724 -29.03 -31.07 9.21
C ASP A 724 -27.54 -30.69 9.22
N SER A 725 -27.20 -29.62 9.93
CA SER A 725 -25.80 -29.27 10.14
C SER A 725 -25.12 -30.33 10.99
N GLY A 726 -23.88 -30.68 10.66
CA GLY A 726 -23.14 -31.70 11.38
C GLY A 726 -21.68 -31.77 10.95
N GLU A 727 -20.91 -32.55 11.70
CA GLU A 727 -19.52 -32.85 11.36
C GLU A 727 -19.45 -33.79 10.15
N GLU A 728 -18.63 -33.43 9.17
CA GLU A 728 -18.36 -34.21 7.98
C GLU A 728 -16.86 -34.20 7.67
N ILE A 729 -16.36 -35.32 7.16
CA ILE A 729 -14.99 -35.41 6.63
C ILE A 729 -15.00 -34.91 5.19
N PHE A 730 -14.19 -33.91 4.90
CA PHE A 730 -13.95 -33.45 3.53
C PHE A 730 -12.53 -33.77 3.11
N GLU A 731 -12.39 -34.48 1.99
CA GLU A 731 -11.12 -34.62 1.28
C GLU A 731 -10.93 -33.43 0.35
N TYR A 732 -9.80 -32.74 0.47
CA TYR A 732 -9.46 -31.56 -0.34
C TYR A 732 -10.56 -30.49 -0.39
N PRO A 733 -11.13 -30.07 0.76
CA PRO A 733 -12.20 -29.08 0.76
C PRO A 733 -11.71 -27.78 0.14
N VAL A 734 -12.37 -27.36 -0.95
CA VAL A 734 -12.21 -26.02 -1.51
C VAL A 734 -13.30 -25.15 -0.90
N HIS A 735 -12.91 -24.17 -0.10
CA HIS A 735 -13.86 -23.16 0.36
C HIS A 735 -14.22 -22.26 -0.82
N LEU A 736 -15.41 -22.48 -1.38
CA LEU A 736 -15.91 -21.73 -2.53
C LEU A 736 -16.87 -20.64 -2.05
N THR A 737 -16.34 -19.45 -1.78
CA THR A 737 -17.14 -18.30 -1.38
C THR A 737 -17.83 -17.70 -2.61
N PHE A 738 -19.05 -18.13 -2.92
CA PHE A 738 -19.92 -17.33 -3.78
C PHE A 738 -20.41 -16.12 -2.97
N ALA A 739 -19.72 -14.99 -3.07
CA ALA A 739 -20.35 -13.70 -2.80
C ALA A 739 -21.28 -13.38 -3.97
N SER A 740 -22.47 -13.98 -4.02
CA SER A 740 -23.52 -13.51 -4.93
C SER A 740 -24.29 -12.40 -4.24
N TYR A 741 -24.18 -11.18 -4.77
CA TYR A 741 -24.88 -9.95 -4.35
C TYR A 741 -26.43 -10.05 -4.38
N GLN A 742 -27.01 -11.22 -4.68
CA GLN A 742 -28.44 -11.40 -4.93
C GLN A 742 -29.22 -12.15 -3.83
N TYR A 743 -28.62 -12.45 -2.68
CA TYR A 743 -29.33 -13.08 -1.57
C TYR A 743 -29.07 -12.41 -0.22
N ARG A 744 -29.64 -11.23 -0.04
CA ARG A 744 -30.19 -10.77 1.24
C ARG A 744 -31.65 -10.42 1.05
#